data_AF-A0A813TMQ0-F1
#
_entry.id   AF-A0A813TMQ0-F1
#
_cell.length_a   1.000
_cell.length_b   1.000
_cell.length_c   1.000
_cell.angle_alpha   90.00
_cell.angle_beta   90.00
_cell.angle_gamma   90.00
#
_symmetry.space_group_name_H-M   'P 1'
#
loop_
_entity.id
_entity.type
_entity.pdbx_description
1 polymer ?
#
loop_
_entity_poly.entity_id
_entity_poly.type
_entity_poly.pdbx_seq_one_letter_code
_entity_poly.pdbx_strand_id
1 'polypeptide(L)'
;MSTTNNQSANGYSGGGGGPENPQRNEHSEPTEEDEFGRTEEEFYEDMQRELADDAPWKRIQQNTFTRWANEHLKLLNRHIDDLQLELGDGLNLISLIEVLSQKKVPRYNKRPTLRPHKLENVSIVLDFLENTERIRLVNIDASHIVDGKLKLILGLIWTLILHYSISLPMWEFEQPDAPGSGKDVTPKQKLMNWVQEKLPPELPVSNFTSDWNDGRAIGALVDACAPGLYPDWNDRDPKNALENAKEAMDLAERWLGVPQLVEPHEMINPKVDEQSMMTYLSQYPNAKLKPGAPIRPKTNSARVRCYGKGIEPTGNHVDAPAKFHIETFAAGKGTVDVIVLNPRGQKEKCDVIPRNDKNQTYDCTYYPTLEGQYKVIVKFAGQEVPKSPFSPFIEGKSGDASQCRASGPGLEPNGVMVDKPTWFEIDATNAGNGLAEVAVVDPHNRENAVPVSVKQTSPGKFRCEYVPREPGLHSVNVFFADRPIPRSPFGVNVSPSSDAKKCRAYGRGIQPKGVRTGDVAEFRVITKDAGEGVMKATVTGPDGSEIPCRVTKVNSTTYECGYVPNRAGPHTVNITYGGAHIPKSPFPVSVAPFKDTRIKAFGPGLEGGIVGCAADFVVETNGETGSLGFSIEGPSQARIECNDNGDGSANVRYWPTIPGEYAVHILCNDEDIPHSPFMAWIEPPGSFDSNKVKAYGPGLEPAGQIINKPTEFTVDTHNAGDAPLHVQAIDQDYQPVDVHVRDNGNGTYTCRYTPTNPNRHCILIDYGGVAIPNSPFRVWPTEPSNPSKVRVYGPGVERGVKMNNPTHFTVDCKEAGPVIPTKFNHRFRSLDSLDIDTCDNDIIPYKINIQDLDNQQQYALAIQNDDKHHGLHATYRPKARVTLVNVAVVW
;
A
#
# COMPACT_ATOMS: atom_id res chain seq x y z
N MET A 1 -30.77 0.63 -26.62
CA MET A 1 -31.28 0.68 -28.00
C MET A 1 -31.21 -0.72 -28.59
N SER A 2 -32.12 -1.07 -29.50
CA SER A 2 -32.16 -2.29 -30.32
C SER A 2 -32.41 -3.61 -29.55
N THR A 3 -33.61 -4.21 -29.47
CA THR A 3 -34.41 -4.93 -30.53
C THR A 3 -33.60 -6.04 -31.21
N THR A 4 -33.99 -7.32 -31.23
CA THR A 4 -35.27 -7.94 -31.70
C THR A 4 -35.52 -9.29 -30.98
N ASN A 5 -36.70 -9.89 -30.77
CA ASN A 5 -38.06 -9.93 -31.38
C ASN A 5 -38.37 -11.23 -32.17
N ASN A 6 -39.38 -11.98 -31.70
CA ASN A 6 -40.24 -13.01 -32.35
C ASN A 6 -39.68 -14.22 -33.13
N GLN A 7 -40.19 -15.42 -32.80
CA GLN A 7 -41.22 -16.20 -33.55
C GLN A 7 -41.60 -17.45 -32.72
N SER A 8 -42.83 -17.68 -32.25
CA SER A 8 -44.09 -18.13 -32.91
C SER A 8 -44.09 -19.60 -33.38
N ALA A 9 -45.15 -20.42 -33.30
CA ALA A 9 -46.48 -20.32 -32.67
C ALA A 9 -47.25 -21.68 -32.83
N ASN A 10 -48.54 -21.68 -32.43
CA ASN A 10 -49.61 -22.69 -32.63
C ASN A 10 -49.65 -23.83 -31.60
N GLY A 11 -50.79 -24.19 -30.99
CA GLY A 11 -52.20 -23.76 -31.16
C GLY A 11 -53.12 -24.94 -30.77
N TYR A 12 -54.40 -24.81 -30.37
CA TYR A 12 -55.36 -23.69 -30.39
C TYR A 12 -56.49 -23.96 -29.33
N SER A 13 -57.19 -22.90 -28.86
CA SER A 13 -58.57 -22.81 -28.27
C SER A 13 -59.26 -24.05 -27.61
N GLY A 14 -60.02 -23.98 -26.49
CA GLY A 14 -60.66 -22.90 -25.71
C GLY A 14 -62.02 -23.40 -25.16
N GLY A 15 -62.76 -22.77 -24.21
CA GLY A 15 -62.45 -21.61 -23.35
C GLY A 15 -63.71 -20.82 -22.88
N GLY A 16 -64.31 -21.14 -21.73
CA GLY A 16 -65.42 -20.36 -21.12
C GLY A 16 -66.24 -21.05 -19.99
N GLY A 17 -66.53 -20.29 -18.91
CA GLY A 17 -67.75 -20.38 -18.06
C GLY A 17 -68.03 -21.62 -17.18
N GLY A 18 -68.14 -21.43 -15.86
CA GLY A 18 -68.92 -22.30 -14.96
C GLY A 18 -70.43 -21.93 -14.95
N PRO A 19 -71.27 -22.39 -13.99
CA PRO A 19 -70.93 -23.05 -12.70
C PRO A 19 -71.80 -24.29 -12.35
N GLU A 20 -71.72 -24.71 -11.07
CA GLU A 20 -72.66 -25.53 -10.28
C GLU A 20 -72.67 -27.09 -10.31
N ASN A 21 -72.72 -27.64 -9.08
CA ASN A 21 -73.27 -28.90 -8.57
C ASN A 21 -73.00 -30.27 -9.24
N PRO A 22 -72.54 -31.26 -8.45
CA PRO A 22 -72.86 -32.67 -8.62
C PRO A 22 -73.82 -33.17 -7.52
N GLN A 23 -75.01 -33.66 -7.93
CA GLN A 23 -75.85 -34.51 -7.09
C GLN A 23 -75.39 -35.97 -7.10
N ARG A 24 -75.72 -36.67 -6.01
CA ARG A 24 -75.54 -38.10 -5.76
C ARG A 24 -76.19 -39.00 -6.82
N ASN A 25 -75.63 -40.21 -6.99
CA ASN A 25 -76.21 -41.53 -6.66
C ASN A 25 -75.27 -42.63 -7.25
N GLU A 26 -75.19 -43.89 -6.79
CA GLU A 26 -76.02 -44.66 -5.85
C GLU A 26 -75.28 -45.93 -5.33
N HIS A 27 -76.01 -46.77 -4.59
CA HIS A 27 -75.69 -48.12 -4.07
C HIS A 27 -74.84 -48.17 -2.77
N SER A 28 -75.23 -48.92 -1.74
CA SER A 28 -76.48 -49.67 -1.48
C SER A 28 -76.57 -50.03 0.02
N GLU A 29 -77.78 -50.02 0.59
CA GLU A 29 -78.05 -50.31 2.00
C GLU A 29 -77.84 -51.80 2.38
N PRO A 30 -77.59 -52.07 3.67
CA PRO A 30 -78.14 -53.23 4.37
C PRO A 30 -79.16 -52.83 5.45
N THR A 31 -80.10 -53.73 5.71
CA THR A 31 -81.33 -53.56 6.49
C THR A 31 -81.16 -53.57 8.01
N GLU A 32 -82.04 -52.86 8.72
CA GLU A 32 -82.31 -53.07 10.15
C GLU A 32 -83.13 -54.36 10.37
N GLU A 33 -82.65 -55.26 11.25
CA GLU A 33 -83.44 -56.13 12.14
C GLU A 33 -82.47 -57.03 12.94
N ASP A 34 -82.08 -56.58 14.15
CA ASP A 34 -82.18 -57.39 15.38
C ASP A 34 -81.68 -56.60 16.61
N GLU A 35 -82.40 -56.74 17.72
CA GLU A 35 -82.39 -55.81 18.86
C GLU A 35 -81.44 -56.17 20.03
N PHE A 36 -81.02 -55.11 20.73
CA PHE A 36 -80.81 -54.99 22.19
C PHE A 36 -80.03 -56.07 22.98
N GLY A 37 -78.95 -55.60 23.60
CA GLY A 37 -78.24 -56.33 24.66
C GLY A 37 -77.27 -55.49 25.49
N ARG A 38 -77.47 -54.17 25.60
CA ARG A 38 -76.69 -53.28 26.50
C ARG A 38 -77.63 -52.39 27.32
N THR A 39 -77.27 -52.17 28.58
CA THR A 39 -78.00 -51.26 29.47
C THR A 39 -77.66 -49.80 29.18
N GLU A 40 -78.50 -48.84 29.62
CA GLU A 40 -78.16 -47.41 29.53
C GLU A 40 -76.88 -47.08 30.31
N GLU A 41 -76.61 -47.77 31.43
CA GLU A 41 -75.34 -47.62 32.17
C GLU A 41 -74.13 -48.11 31.35
N GLU A 42 -74.24 -49.25 30.66
CA GLU A 42 -73.16 -49.73 29.77
C GLU A 42 -72.95 -48.79 28.57
N PHE A 43 -74.00 -48.21 28.00
CA PHE A 43 -73.88 -47.23 26.93
C PHE A 43 -73.26 -45.91 27.43
N TYR A 44 -73.60 -45.46 28.64
CA TYR A 44 -72.96 -44.30 29.26
C TYR A 44 -71.52 -44.58 29.69
N GLU A 45 -71.18 -45.80 30.14
CA GLU A 45 -69.79 -46.19 30.44
C GLU A 45 -68.95 -46.32 29.17
N ASP A 46 -69.45 -46.93 28.09
CA ASP A 46 -68.74 -47.01 26.82
C ASP A 46 -68.59 -45.62 26.19
N MET A 47 -69.62 -44.77 26.21
CA MET A 47 -69.52 -43.37 25.77
C MET A 47 -68.55 -42.56 26.64
N GLN A 48 -68.50 -42.79 27.97
CA GLN A 48 -67.49 -42.18 28.84
C GLN A 48 -66.08 -42.74 28.59
N ARG A 49 -65.93 -44.00 28.14
CA ARG A 49 -64.64 -44.56 27.73
C ARG A 49 -64.17 -43.96 26.40
N GLU A 50 -65.03 -43.86 25.39
CA GLU A 50 -64.70 -43.20 24.11
C GLU A 50 -64.37 -41.71 24.33
N LEU A 51 -65.21 -40.96 25.06
CA LEU A 51 -64.93 -39.56 25.43
C LEU A 51 -63.66 -39.41 26.29
N ALA A 52 -63.27 -40.44 27.06
CA ALA A 52 -62.02 -40.43 27.80
C ALA A 52 -60.83 -40.78 26.90
N ASP A 53 -60.96 -41.68 25.93
CA ASP A 53 -59.88 -42.12 25.03
C ASP A 53 -59.50 -41.04 23.99
N ASP A 54 -60.45 -40.22 23.55
CA ASP A 54 -60.21 -39.03 22.71
C ASP A 54 -59.72 -37.78 23.48
N ALA A 55 -59.43 -37.89 24.78
CA ALA A 55 -59.01 -36.74 25.58
C ALA A 55 -57.61 -36.23 25.15
N PRO A 56 -57.45 -34.97 24.69
CA PRO A 56 -56.19 -34.49 24.09
C PRO A 56 -54.93 -34.64 24.96
N TRP A 57 -55.09 -34.61 26.29
CA TRP A 57 -54.00 -34.83 27.24
C TRP A 57 -53.39 -36.23 27.12
N LYS A 58 -54.17 -37.28 26.85
CA LYS A 58 -53.66 -38.65 26.67
C LYS A 58 -52.69 -38.72 25.49
N ARG A 59 -53.04 -38.06 24.38
CA ARG A 59 -52.21 -38.01 23.18
C ARG A 59 -50.92 -37.22 23.42
N ILE A 60 -51.00 -36.07 24.10
CA ILE A 60 -49.81 -35.29 24.48
C ILE A 60 -48.89 -36.12 25.39
N GLN A 61 -49.46 -36.83 26.37
CA GLN A 61 -48.72 -37.69 27.28
C GLN A 61 -48.07 -38.89 26.56
N GLN A 62 -48.79 -39.57 25.67
CA GLN A 62 -48.24 -40.64 24.85
C GLN A 62 -47.11 -40.13 23.96
N ASN A 63 -47.30 -39.01 23.25
CA ASN A 63 -46.26 -38.39 22.43
C ASN A 63 -45.01 -38.08 23.29
N THR A 64 -45.20 -37.40 24.42
CA THR A 64 -44.10 -36.97 25.30
C THR A 64 -43.33 -38.14 25.90
N PHE A 65 -44.03 -39.18 26.36
CA PHE A 65 -43.41 -40.38 26.91
C PHE A 65 -42.70 -41.21 25.82
N THR A 66 -43.21 -41.20 24.59
CA THR A 66 -42.55 -41.82 23.43
C THR A 66 -41.26 -41.08 23.09
N ARG A 67 -41.30 -39.74 22.97
CA ARG A 67 -40.11 -38.90 22.74
C ARG A 67 -39.08 -39.09 23.86
N TRP A 68 -39.50 -39.16 25.12
CA TRP A 68 -38.61 -39.43 26.26
C TRP A 68 -37.96 -40.81 26.18
N ALA A 69 -38.72 -41.87 25.88
CA ALA A 69 -38.16 -43.21 25.71
C ALA A 69 -37.15 -43.26 24.55
N ASN A 70 -37.44 -42.58 23.44
CA ASN A 70 -36.56 -42.49 22.28
C ASN A 70 -35.29 -41.68 22.54
N GLU A 71 -35.34 -40.65 23.39
CA GLU A 71 -34.17 -39.88 23.82
C GLU A 71 -33.12 -40.76 24.53
N HIS A 72 -33.56 -41.80 25.25
CA HIS A 72 -32.68 -42.82 25.84
C HIS A 72 -32.33 -43.93 24.85
N LEU A 73 -33.30 -44.45 24.09
CA LEU A 73 -33.11 -45.57 23.17
C LEU A 73 -32.22 -45.25 21.96
N LYS A 74 -32.10 -43.98 21.55
CA LYS A 74 -31.18 -43.56 20.49
C LYS A 74 -29.71 -43.89 20.81
N LEU A 75 -29.33 -43.98 22.09
CA LEU A 75 -28.00 -44.43 22.52
C LEU A 75 -27.68 -45.87 22.12
N LEU A 76 -28.72 -46.68 21.83
CA LEU A 76 -28.63 -48.05 21.33
C LEU A 76 -29.09 -48.17 19.87
N ASN A 77 -29.26 -47.05 19.15
CA ASN A 77 -29.82 -46.96 17.80
C ASN A 77 -31.17 -47.71 17.68
N ARG A 78 -32.05 -47.50 18.67
CA ARG A 78 -33.43 -48.00 18.72
C ARG A 78 -34.42 -46.83 18.72
N HIS A 79 -35.62 -47.09 18.23
CA HIS A 79 -36.74 -46.16 18.17
C HIS A 79 -38.04 -46.90 18.53
N ILE A 80 -39.02 -46.15 19.03
CA ILE A 80 -40.41 -46.54 19.26
C ILE A 80 -41.27 -45.55 18.47
N ASP A 81 -42.06 -46.05 17.53
CA ASP A 81 -43.07 -45.26 16.81
C ASP A 81 -44.43 -45.33 17.50
N ASP A 82 -44.80 -46.49 18.05
CA ASP A 82 -46.02 -46.67 18.86
C ASP A 82 -45.73 -47.33 20.21
N LEU A 83 -45.74 -46.49 21.27
CA LEU A 83 -45.54 -46.89 22.65
C LEU A 83 -46.57 -47.92 23.15
N GLN A 84 -47.77 -47.98 22.57
CA GLN A 84 -48.80 -48.94 22.95
C GLN A 84 -48.44 -50.37 22.52
N LEU A 85 -47.81 -50.53 21.36
CA LEU A 85 -47.59 -51.83 20.72
C LEU A 85 -46.14 -52.31 20.80
N GLU A 86 -45.17 -51.40 20.67
CA GLU A 86 -43.75 -51.76 20.47
C GLU A 86 -42.97 -52.01 21.77
N LEU A 87 -43.63 -51.86 22.93
CA LEU A 87 -43.14 -52.39 24.21
C LEU A 87 -43.60 -53.84 24.45
N GLY A 88 -44.61 -54.31 23.71
CA GLY A 88 -45.32 -55.57 23.96
C GLY A 88 -44.50 -56.84 23.71
N ASP A 89 -43.29 -56.76 23.14
CA ASP A 89 -42.36 -57.90 23.00
C ASP A 89 -41.25 -57.92 24.08
N GLY A 90 -41.20 -56.87 24.90
CA GLY A 90 -40.23 -56.63 25.96
C GLY A 90 -38.87 -56.12 25.49
N LEU A 91 -38.47 -56.24 24.21
CA LEU A 91 -37.10 -55.91 23.78
C LEU A 91 -36.76 -54.42 23.90
N ASN A 92 -37.69 -53.55 23.51
CA ASN A 92 -37.51 -52.10 23.65
C ASN A 92 -37.60 -51.67 25.12
N LEU A 93 -38.50 -52.27 25.90
CA LEU A 93 -38.59 -52.01 27.34
C LEU A 93 -37.31 -52.41 28.08
N ILE A 94 -36.76 -53.61 27.81
CA ILE A 94 -35.46 -54.05 28.35
C ILE A 94 -34.36 -53.06 27.98
N SER A 95 -34.29 -52.66 26.71
CA SER A 95 -33.24 -51.75 26.21
C SER A 95 -33.31 -50.39 26.89
N LEU A 96 -34.53 -49.87 27.13
CA LEU A 96 -34.77 -48.64 27.88
C LEU A 96 -34.32 -48.77 29.34
N ILE A 97 -34.68 -49.86 30.03
CA ILE A 97 -34.27 -50.08 31.42
C ILE A 97 -32.76 -50.28 31.56
N GLU A 98 -32.09 -50.96 30.62
CA GLU A 98 -30.62 -51.08 30.65
C GLU A 98 -29.92 -49.71 30.50
N VAL A 99 -30.49 -48.79 29.72
CA VAL A 99 -29.97 -47.42 29.59
C VAL A 99 -30.24 -46.59 30.85
N LEU A 100 -31.46 -46.64 31.40
CA LEU A 100 -31.83 -45.85 32.58
C LEU A 100 -31.10 -46.30 33.85
N SER A 101 -31.04 -47.61 34.09
CA SER A 101 -30.40 -48.20 35.28
C SER A 101 -28.87 -48.30 35.19
N GLN A 102 -28.29 -48.14 33.99
CA GLN A 102 -26.89 -48.43 33.67
C GLN A 102 -26.43 -49.85 34.06
N LYS A 103 -27.38 -50.80 34.14
CA LYS A 103 -27.17 -52.21 34.50
C LYS A 103 -27.65 -53.13 33.38
N LYS A 104 -27.29 -54.41 33.45
CA LYS A 104 -27.76 -55.43 32.50
C LYS A 104 -28.89 -56.25 33.08
N VAL A 105 -29.95 -56.41 32.30
CA VAL A 105 -31.12 -57.23 32.65
C VAL A 105 -30.75 -58.72 32.49
N PRO A 106 -31.24 -59.63 33.37
CA PRO A 106 -30.99 -61.08 33.26
C PRO A 106 -31.36 -61.69 31.90
N ARG A 107 -30.88 -62.91 31.62
CA ARG A 107 -31.01 -63.55 30.31
C ARG A 107 -32.48 -63.65 29.83
N TYR A 108 -32.79 -62.91 28.77
CA TYR A 108 -34.10 -62.84 28.12
C TYR A 108 -34.10 -63.39 26.68
N ASN A 109 -35.30 -63.63 26.13
CA ASN A 109 -35.49 -64.13 24.77
C ASN A 109 -35.26 -63.03 23.72
N LYS A 110 -34.31 -63.26 22.79
CA LYS A 110 -33.93 -62.27 21.77
C LYS A 110 -34.86 -62.23 20.54
N ARG A 111 -35.80 -63.18 20.40
CA ARG A 111 -36.77 -63.28 19.28
C ARG A 111 -38.15 -63.72 19.79
N PRO A 112 -38.84 -62.89 20.60
CA PRO A 112 -40.10 -63.23 21.26
C PRO A 112 -41.31 -63.15 20.31
N THR A 113 -41.41 -64.10 19.38
CA THR A 113 -42.52 -64.15 18.40
C THR A 113 -43.85 -64.63 19.00
N LEU A 114 -43.81 -65.60 19.92
CA LEU A 114 -44.99 -66.18 20.57
C LEU A 114 -45.35 -65.43 21.86
N ARG A 115 -46.65 -65.28 22.15
CA ARG A 115 -47.13 -64.55 23.35
C ARG A 115 -46.49 -65.01 24.68
N PRO A 116 -46.22 -66.31 24.93
CA PRO A 116 -45.50 -66.73 26.14
C PRO A 116 -44.08 -66.16 26.24
N HIS A 117 -43.33 -66.08 25.15
CA HIS A 117 -41.97 -65.48 25.14
C HIS A 117 -42.01 -63.97 25.38
N LYS A 118 -43.07 -63.30 24.93
CA LYS A 118 -43.30 -61.86 25.18
C LYS A 118 -43.59 -61.62 26.66
N LEU A 119 -44.49 -62.42 27.26
CA LEU A 119 -44.79 -62.38 28.69
C LEU A 119 -43.55 -62.66 29.55
N GLU A 120 -42.76 -63.68 29.21
CA GLU A 120 -41.49 -63.98 29.88
C GLU A 120 -40.52 -62.79 29.87
N ASN A 121 -40.27 -62.20 28.70
CA ASN A 121 -39.41 -61.02 28.56
C ASN A 121 -39.88 -59.84 29.41
N VAL A 122 -41.17 -59.52 29.38
CA VAL A 122 -41.72 -58.39 30.14
C VAL A 122 -41.69 -58.67 31.64
N SER A 123 -42.04 -59.88 32.08
CA SER A 123 -41.94 -60.29 33.49
C SER A 123 -40.52 -60.14 34.04
N ILE A 124 -39.49 -60.48 33.26
CA ILE A 124 -38.08 -60.29 33.66
C ILE A 124 -37.76 -58.80 33.91
N VAL A 125 -38.34 -57.87 33.15
CA VAL A 125 -38.10 -56.43 33.39
C VAL A 125 -38.87 -55.92 34.60
N LEU A 126 -40.14 -56.32 34.77
CA LEU A 126 -40.93 -55.91 35.92
C LEU A 126 -40.29 -56.40 37.23
N ASP A 127 -39.84 -57.66 37.27
CA ASP A 127 -39.05 -58.22 38.38
C ASP A 127 -37.75 -57.43 38.61
N PHE A 128 -37.01 -57.11 37.54
CA PHE A 128 -35.79 -56.30 37.64
C PHE A 128 -36.06 -54.91 38.26
N LEU A 129 -37.14 -54.24 37.86
CA LEU A 129 -37.52 -52.93 38.40
C LEU A 129 -37.88 -52.99 39.90
N GLU A 130 -38.65 -54.00 40.32
CA GLU A 130 -39.04 -54.15 41.74
C GLU A 130 -37.90 -54.66 42.64
N ASN A 131 -37.17 -55.67 42.18
CA ASN A 131 -36.19 -56.39 43.00
C ASN A 131 -34.76 -55.84 42.90
N THR A 132 -34.37 -55.26 41.75
CA THR A 132 -33.03 -54.69 41.55
C THR A 132 -33.03 -53.17 41.70
N GLU A 133 -33.94 -52.46 41.02
CA GLU A 133 -34.02 -50.99 41.09
C GLU A 133 -34.84 -50.46 42.27
N ARG A 134 -35.57 -51.35 42.98
CA ARG A 134 -36.42 -51.02 44.14
C ARG A 134 -37.52 -50.00 43.83
N ILE A 135 -37.98 -49.98 42.58
CA ILE A 135 -39.07 -49.13 42.11
C ILE A 135 -40.40 -49.82 42.43
N ARG A 136 -41.30 -49.12 43.13
CA ARG A 136 -42.65 -49.63 43.41
C ARG A 136 -43.52 -49.47 42.17
N LEU A 137 -43.85 -50.58 41.51
CA LEU A 137 -44.83 -50.60 40.44
C LEU A 137 -46.26 -50.59 41.02
N VAL A 138 -47.22 -50.07 40.25
CA VAL A 138 -48.61 -49.91 40.70
C VAL A 138 -49.55 -50.51 39.65
N ASN A 139 -50.25 -51.59 40.03
CA ASN A 139 -51.33 -52.23 39.27
C ASN A 139 -50.98 -52.54 37.79
N ILE A 140 -49.75 -53.02 37.54
CA ILE A 140 -49.30 -53.46 36.22
C ILE A 140 -48.67 -54.85 36.29
N ASP A 141 -48.87 -55.64 35.24
CA ASP A 141 -48.24 -56.95 35.04
C ASP A 141 -47.82 -57.11 33.58
N ALA A 142 -47.20 -58.24 33.25
CA ALA A 142 -46.69 -58.49 31.92
C ALA A 142 -47.80 -58.56 30.84
N SER A 143 -49.01 -59.03 31.18
CA SER A 143 -50.11 -59.11 30.20
C SER A 143 -50.60 -57.73 29.78
N HIS A 144 -50.65 -56.76 30.70
CA HIS A 144 -51.05 -55.39 30.40
C HIS A 144 -50.15 -54.71 29.35
N ILE A 145 -48.86 -55.04 29.31
CA ILE A 145 -47.91 -54.50 28.33
C ILE A 145 -47.96 -55.31 27.02
N VAL A 146 -47.99 -56.64 27.11
CA VAL A 146 -48.05 -57.53 25.93
C VAL A 146 -49.35 -57.34 25.13
N ASP A 147 -50.46 -57.06 25.81
CA ASP A 147 -51.79 -56.86 25.22
C ASP A 147 -52.13 -55.36 25.02
N GLY A 148 -51.13 -54.46 25.07
CA GLY A 148 -51.24 -53.07 24.63
C GLY A 148 -52.19 -52.17 25.44
N LYS A 149 -52.23 -52.30 26.78
CA LYS A 149 -53.09 -51.48 27.64
C LYS A 149 -52.47 -50.10 27.90
N LEU A 150 -52.65 -49.19 26.94
CA LEU A 150 -52.02 -47.85 26.90
C LEU A 150 -52.01 -47.12 28.26
N LYS A 151 -53.15 -47.01 28.96
CA LYS A 151 -53.22 -46.31 30.25
C LYS A 151 -52.25 -46.86 31.31
N LEU A 152 -52.03 -48.17 31.34
CA LEU A 152 -51.11 -48.82 32.28
C LEU A 152 -49.66 -48.69 31.81
N ILE A 153 -49.44 -48.76 30.49
CA ILE A 153 -48.13 -48.49 29.87
C ILE A 153 -47.65 -47.06 30.17
N LEU A 154 -48.52 -46.05 30.00
CA LEU A 154 -48.22 -44.66 30.37
C LEU A 154 -47.90 -44.54 31.88
N GLY A 155 -48.66 -45.23 32.74
CA GLY A 155 -48.38 -45.29 34.18
C GLY A 155 -47.01 -45.89 34.53
N LEU A 156 -46.55 -46.91 33.80
CA LEU A 156 -45.20 -47.45 33.93
C LEU A 156 -44.15 -46.44 33.48
N ILE A 157 -44.28 -45.87 32.27
CA ILE A 157 -43.29 -44.91 31.75
C ILE A 157 -43.21 -43.67 32.64
N TRP A 158 -44.34 -43.17 33.16
CA TRP A 158 -44.34 -42.12 34.18
C TRP A 158 -43.59 -42.52 35.45
N THR A 159 -43.77 -43.76 35.93
CA THR A 159 -43.03 -44.26 37.11
C THR A 159 -41.52 -44.24 36.87
N LEU A 160 -41.08 -44.57 35.65
CA LEU A 160 -39.67 -44.50 35.26
C LEU A 160 -39.17 -43.05 35.15
N ILE A 161 -39.92 -42.14 34.52
CA ILE A 161 -39.60 -40.71 34.44
C ILE A 161 -39.47 -40.11 35.84
N LEU A 162 -40.47 -40.33 36.69
CA LEU A 162 -40.52 -39.83 38.06
C LEU A 162 -39.31 -40.32 38.87
N HIS A 163 -38.90 -41.57 38.69
CA HIS A 163 -37.72 -42.12 39.33
C HIS A 163 -36.41 -41.55 38.75
N TYR A 164 -36.11 -41.81 37.47
CA TYR A 164 -34.81 -41.56 36.85
C TYR A 164 -34.57 -40.10 36.43
N SER A 165 -35.61 -39.33 36.07
CA SER A 165 -35.46 -37.95 35.60
C SER A 165 -35.72 -36.90 36.70
N ILE A 166 -36.44 -37.25 37.78
CA ILE A 166 -36.82 -36.29 38.83
C ILE A 166 -36.32 -36.68 40.23
N SER A 167 -36.53 -37.93 40.65
CA SER A 167 -36.22 -38.34 42.03
C SER A 167 -34.72 -38.63 42.25
N LEU A 168 -34.11 -39.39 41.34
CA LEU A 168 -32.73 -39.88 41.45
C LEU A 168 -31.65 -38.83 41.16
N PRO A 169 -31.81 -37.89 40.19
CA PRO A 169 -30.76 -36.91 39.91
C PRO A 169 -30.55 -35.92 41.06
N MET A 170 -29.29 -35.68 41.40
CA MET A 170 -28.90 -34.61 42.33
C MET A 170 -28.69 -33.31 41.54
N TRP A 171 -29.21 -32.18 42.02
CA TRP A 171 -29.11 -30.88 41.32
C TRP A 171 -28.23 -29.90 42.09
N GLU A 172 -27.59 -28.96 41.38
CA GLU A 172 -26.48 -28.13 41.90
C GLU A 172 -26.78 -27.28 43.16
N PHE A 173 -28.06 -27.12 43.53
CA PHE A 173 -28.52 -26.28 44.64
C PHE A 173 -28.99 -27.10 45.87
N GLU A 174 -28.90 -28.43 45.84
CA GLU A 174 -29.19 -29.29 46.98
C GLU A 174 -28.06 -29.21 48.04
N GLN A 175 -28.17 -28.25 48.97
CA GLN A 175 -27.33 -28.21 50.17
C GLN A 175 -27.70 -29.37 51.12
N PRO A 176 -26.77 -30.29 51.48
CA PRO A 176 -27.10 -31.44 52.33
C PRO A 176 -27.63 -31.08 53.73
N ASP A 177 -27.18 -29.95 54.27
CA ASP A 177 -27.27 -29.63 55.70
C ASP A 177 -28.27 -28.51 56.07
N ALA A 178 -29.17 -28.12 55.16
CA ALA A 178 -30.18 -27.09 55.45
C ALA A 178 -31.23 -27.60 56.49
N PRO A 179 -31.62 -26.83 57.52
CA PRO A 179 -32.59 -27.29 58.53
C PRO A 179 -33.96 -27.59 57.90
N GLY A 180 -34.28 -28.89 57.77
CA GLY A 180 -35.47 -29.38 57.05
C GLY A 180 -35.18 -30.25 55.81
N SER A 181 -33.90 -30.44 55.44
CA SER A 181 -33.42 -31.14 54.23
C SER A 181 -33.65 -32.66 54.16
N GLY A 182 -34.63 -33.23 54.86
CA GLY A 182 -34.77 -34.70 54.87
C GLY A 182 -36.07 -35.28 55.42
N LYS A 183 -37.13 -35.30 54.58
CA LYS A 183 -37.83 -36.54 54.15
C LYS A 183 -39.13 -36.34 53.36
N ASP A 184 -39.77 -35.17 53.45
CA ASP A 184 -41.18 -35.02 53.02
C ASP A 184 -41.43 -34.20 51.73
N VAL A 185 -40.39 -33.84 50.98
CA VAL A 185 -40.54 -33.13 49.69
C VAL A 185 -40.82 -34.15 48.58
N THR A 186 -42.01 -34.10 47.98
CA THR A 186 -42.36 -34.94 46.83
C THR A 186 -41.52 -34.58 45.59
N PRO A 187 -41.29 -35.50 44.63
CA PRO A 187 -40.54 -35.18 43.41
C PRO A 187 -41.15 -34.01 42.61
N LYS A 188 -42.48 -33.86 42.64
CA LYS A 188 -43.19 -32.70 42.08
C LYS A 188 -42.79 -31.39 42.76
N GLN A 189 -42.76 -31.36 44.09
CA GLN A 189 -42.31 -30.18 44.85
C GLN A 189 -40.82 -29.91 44.65
N LYS A 190 -39.97 -30.94 44.58
CA LYS A 190 -38.53 -30.79 44.25
C LYS A 190 -38.34 -30.04 42.93
N LEU A 191 -39.03 -30.45 41.86
CA LEU A 191 -38.97 -29.76 40.57
C LEU A 191 -39.59 -28.35 40.63
N MET A 192 -40.72 -28.16 41.32
CA MET A 192 -41.37 -26.85 41.44
C MET A 192 -40.50 -25.85 42.19
N ASN A 193 -39.92 -26.25 43.32
CA ASN A 193 -39.01 -25.41 44.10
C ASN A 193 -37.81 -24.96 43.25
N TRP A 194 -37.20 -25.88 42.48
CA TRP A 194 -36.09 -25.54 41.59
C TRP A 194 -36.49 -24.54 40.49
N VAL A 195 -37.67 -24.72 39.88
CA VAL A 195 -38.20 -23.77 38.89
C VAL A 195 -38.45 -22.40 39.52
N GLN A 196 -39.06 -22.35 40.71
CA GLN A 196 -39.35 -21.11 41.44
C GLN A 196 -38.08 -20.39 41.93
N GLU A 197 -37.00 -21.12 42.23
CA GLU A 197 -35.70 -20.54 42.58
C GLU A 197 -34.99 -19.94 41.35
N LYS A 198 -35.21 -20.50 40.15
CA LYS A 198 -34.65 -20.00 38.89
C LYS A 198 -35.42 -18.84 38.29
N LEU A 199 -36.75 -18.84 38.42
CA LEU A 199 -37.59 -17.80 37.85
C LEU A 199 -37.61 -16.53 38.73
N PRO A 200 -37.71 -15.34 38.12
CA PRO A 200 -37.69 -14.10 38.87
C PRO A 200 -39.03 -13.85 39.58
N PRO A 201 -39.06 -13.13 40.73
CA PRO A 201 -40.27 -12.97 41.56
C PRO A 201 -41.47 -12.34 40.84
N GLU A 202 -41.23 -11.52 39.81
CA GLU A 202 -42.27 -10.93 38.96
C GLU A 202 -43.01 -11.91 38.06
N LEU A 203 -42.54 -13.17 37.93
CA LEU A 203 -43.20 -14.22 37.15
C LEU A 203 -43.47 -15.47 38.02
N PRO A 204 -44.45 -15.41 38.94
CA PRO A 204 -44.76 -16.52 39.83
C PRO A 204 -45.38 -17.70 39.07
N VAL A 205 -44.69 -18.85 39.10
CA VAL A 205 -45.20 -20.14 38.60
C VAL A 205 -45.57 -21.03 39.78
N SER A 206 -46.75 -21.66 39.70
CA SER A 206 -47.40 -22.41 40.77
C SER A 206 -47.81 -23.84 40.38
N ASN A 207 -47.94 -24.11 39.08
CA ASN A 207 -48.35 -25.41 38.53
C ASN A 207 -47.53 -25.80 37.29
N PHE A 208 -47.72 -27.03 36.82
CA PHE A 208 -47.13 -27.56 35.59
C PHE A 208 -48.16 -27.63 34.45
N THR A 209 -49.09 -26.69 34.37
CA THR A 209 -50.10 -26.62 33.30
C THR A 209 -50.28 -25.18 32.80
N SER A 210 -51.28 -24.44 33.32
CA SER A 210 -51.72 -23.14 32.80
C SER A 210 -50.64 -22.07 32.80
N ASP A 211 -49.74 -22.09 33.79
CA ASP A 211 -48.73 -21.04 34.00
C ASP A 211 -47.67 -21.00 32.88
N TRP A 212 -47.65 -22.02 32.01
CA TRP A 212 -46.74 -22.15 30.87
C TRP A 212 -47.42 -21.84 29.53
N ASN A 213 -48.75 -21.70 29.50
CA ASN A 213 -49.50 -21.65 28.24
C ASN A 213 -49.31 -20.33 27.45
N ASP A 214 -48.73 -19.27 28.01
CA ASP A 214 -48.41 -18.02 27.28
C ASP A 214 -46.99 -18.01 26.65
N GLY A 215 -46.21 -19.07 26.89
CA GLY A 215 -44.82 -19.21 26.44
C GLY A 215 -43.79 -18.29 27.14
N ARG A 216 -44.21 -17.40 28.06
CA ARG A 216 -43.30 -16.47 28.76
C ARG A 216 -42.56 -17.17 29.90
N ALA A 217 -43.21 -18.08 30.63
CA ALA A 217 -42.56 -18.88 31.69
C ALA A 217 -41.42 -19.75 31.16
N ILE A 218 -41.60 -20.39 29.99
CA ILE A 218 -40.51 -21.18 29.38
C ILE A 218 -39.40 -20.29 28.83
N GLY A 219 -39.74 -19.13 28.25
CA GLY A 219 -38.76 -18.12 27.85
C GLY A 219 -37.91 -17.59 29.01
N ALA A 220 -38.55 -17.30 30.14
CA ALA A 220 -37.88 -16.89 31.37
C ALA A 220 -36.98 -18.00 31.94
N LEU A 221 -37.41 -19.26 31.89
CA LEU A 221 -36.60 -20.39 32.36
C LEU A 221 -35.35 -20.61 31.49
N VAL A 222 -35.48 -20.47 30.16
CA VAL A 222 -34.36 -20.56 29.22
C VAL A 222 -33.33 -19.46 29.47
N ASP A 223 -33.78 -18.22 29.70
CA ASP A 223 -32.89 -17.10 30.03
C ASP A 223 -32.30 -17.22 31.44
N ALA A 224 -33.03 -17.75 32.42
CA ALA A 224 -32.50 -18.03 33.76
C ALA A 224 -31.41 -19.11 33.75
N CYS A 225 -31.50 -20.10 32.84
CA CYS A 225 -30.47 -21.12 32.65
C CYS A 225 -29.25 -20.61 31.87
N ALA A 226 -29.42 -19.62 30.99
CA ALA A 226 -28.34 -18.94 30.29
C ALA A 226 -28.67 -17.46 30.02
N PRO A 227 -28.30 -16.54 30.92
CA PRO A 227 -28.69 -15.13 30.82
C PRO A 227 -28.26 -14.48 29.52
N GLY A 228 -29.22 -13.93 28.78
CA GLY A 228 -29.04 -13.35 27.46
C GLY A 228 -29.33 -14.29 26.30
N LEU A 229 -29.70 -15.56 26.54
CA LEU A 229 -30.15 -16.45 25.47
C LEU A 229 -31.56 -16.05 24.98
N TYR A 230 -32.45 -15.65 25.88
CA TYR A 230 -33.81 -15.19 25.57
C TYR A 230 -34.24 -13.99 26.45
N PRO A 231 -33.49 -12.87 26.44
CA PRO A 231 -33.54 -11.86 27.50
C PRO A 231 -34.78 -10.96 27.47
N ASP A 232 -35.48 -10.94 26.33
CA ASP A 232 -36.66 -10.11 26.05
C ASP A 232 -37.96 -10.88 26.36
N TRP A 233 -37.90 -11.97 27.14
CA TRP A 233 -39.06 -12.84 27.47
C TRP A 233 -40.21 -12.08 28.13
N ASN A 234 -39.89 -11.05 28.93
CA ASN A 234 -40.89 -10.30 29.68
C ASN A 234 -41.74 -9.40 28.77
N ASP A 235 -41.13 -8.92 27.68
CA ASP A 235 -41.71 -7.96 26.73
C ASP A 235 -42.51 -8.64 25.60
N ARG A 236 -42.59 -9.98 25.59
CA ARG A 236 -43.38 -10.76 24.62
C ARG A 236 -44.88 -10.61 24.87
N ASP A 237 -45.66 -10.48 23.80
CA ASP A 237 -47.14 -10.50 23.88
C ASP A 237 -47.62 -11.90 24.29
N PRO A 238 -48.34 -12.07 25.42
CA PRO A 238 -48.92 -13.34 25.83
C PRO A 238 -49.84 -13.99 24.78
N LYS A 239 -50.40 -13.20 23.84
CA LYS A 239 -51.26 -13.71 22.76
C LYS A 239 -50.48 -14.52 21.71
N ASN A 240 -49.17 -14.30 21.58
CA ASN A 240 -48.31 -15.01 20.64
C ASN A 240 -47.71 -16.29 21.27
N ALA A 241 -48.48 -16.96 22.14
CA ALA A 241 -48.06 -18.10 22.95
C ALA A 241 -47.23 -19.15 22.20
N LEU A 242 -47.69 -19.58 21.02
CA LEU A 242 -47.02 -20.60 20.20
C LEU A 242 -45.64 -20.14 19.71
N GLU A 243 -45.51 -18.87 19.32
CA GLU A 243 -44.27 -18.27 18.85
C GLU A 243 -43.30 -18.10 20.03
N ASN A 244 -43.80 -17.59 21.17
CA ASN A 244 -43.04 -17.43 22.41
C ASN A 244 -42.44 -18.76 22.88
N ALA A 245 -43.26 -19.81 22.96
CA ALA A 245 -42.84 -21.14 23.38
C ALA A 245 -41.85 -21.74 22.37
N LYS A 246 -42.15 -21.66 21.06
CA LYS A 246 -41.29 -22.22 20.02
C LYS A 246 -39.90 -21.59 19.99
N GLU A 247 -39.80 -20.26 20.01
CA GLU A 247 -38.49 -19.59 20.00
C GLU A 247 -37.65 -19.96 21.22
N ALA A 248 -38.27 -20.03 22.42
CA ALA A 248 -37.58 -20.41 23.65
C ALA A 248 -37.10 -21.87 23.60
N MET A 249 -37.96 -22.80 23.16
CA MET A 249 -37.67 -24.24 23.11
C MET A 249 -36.64 -24.58 22.03
N ASP A 250 -36.70 -23.95 20.84
CA ASP A 250 -35.69 -24.09 19.78
C ASP A 250 -34.30 -23.63 20.26
N LEU A 251 -34.23 -22.58 21.11
CA LEU A 251 -32.99 -22.12 21.72
C LEU A 251 -32.49 -23.06 22.82
N ALA A 252 -33.39 -23.62 23.63
CA ALA A 252 -33.06 -24.60 24.67
C ALA A 252 -32.46 -25.89 24.07
N GLU A 253 -33.07 -26.41 23.01
CA GLU A 253 -32.57 -27.59 22.30
C GLU A 253 -31.20 -27.32 21.65
N ARG A 254 -31.11 -26.21 20.90
CA ARG A 254 -29.89 -25.86 20.17
C ARG A 254 -28.73 -25.54 21.10
N TRP A 255 -28.94 -24.76 22.16
CA TRP A 255 -27.86 -24.17 22.96
C TRP A 255 -27.76 -24.66 24.40
N LEU A 256 -28.82 -25.20 25.00
CA LEU A 256 -28.78 -25.82 26.34
C LEU A 256 -28.75 -27.36 26.28
N GLY A 257 -29.06 -27.94 25.11
CA GLY A 257 -29.12 -29.39 24.92
C GLY A 257 -30.39 -30.04 25.46
N VAL A 258 -31.49 -29.28 25.57
CA VAL A 258 -32.78 -29.76 26.08
C VAL A 258 -33.69 -30.17 24.91
N PRO A 259 -33.81 -31.46 24.56
CA PRO A 259 -34.63 -31.91 23.44
C PRO A 259 -36.13 -31.68 23.70
N GLN A 260 -36.88 -31.40 22.63
CA GLN A 260 -38.30 -31.04 22.68
C GLN A 260 -39.19 -32.29 22.93
N LEU A 261 -39.20 -32.79 24.16
CA LEU A 261 -40.03 -33.93 24.58
C LEU A 261 -41.52 -33.60 24.52
N VAL A 262 -41.88 -32.37 24.87
CA VAL A 262 -43.19 -31.76 24.58
C VAL A 262 -42.96 -30.81 23.40
N GLU A 263 -43.84 -30.79 22.40
CA GLU A 263 -43.77 -29.81 21.30
C GLU A 263 -44.38 -28.45 21.72
N PRO A 264 -43.99 -27.31 21.11
CA PRO A 264 -44.47 -25.99 21.53
C PRO A 264 -46.00 -25.84 21.54
N HIS A 265 -46.71 -26.44 20.58
CA HIS A 265 -48.19 -26.44 20.54
C HIS A 265 -48.84 -27.37 21.56
N GLU A 266 -48.11 -28.40 22.03
CA GLU A 266 -48.54 -29.28 23.11
C GLU A 266 -48.37 -28.58 24.47
N MET A 267 -47.26 -27.85 24.66
CA MET A 267 -46.99 -27.05 25.87
C MET A 267 -48.01 -25.93 26.07
N ILE A 268 -48.38 -25.20 25.01
CA ILE A 268 -49.36 -24.12 25.11
C ILE A 268 -50.81 -24.59 25.09
N ASN A 269 -51.06 -25.91 25.06
CA ASN A 269 -52.40 -26.46 25.08
C ASN A 269 -53.01 -26.30 26.48
N PRO A 270 -54.20 -25.68 26.63
CA PRO A 270 -54.89 -25.57 27.92
C PRO A 270 -55.28 -26.92 28.55
N LYS A 271 -55.18 -28.02 27.78
CA LYS A 271 -55.40 -29.40 28.22
C LYS A 271 -54.09 -30.18 28.42
N VAL A 272 -52.92 -29.54 28.45
CA VAL A 272 -51.66 -30.23 28.79
C VAL A 272 -51.73 -30.77 30.22
N ASP A 273 -51.22 -31.98 30.44
CA ASP A 273 -51.15 -32.59 31.77
C ASP A 273 -49.80 -32.31 32.46
N GLU A 274 -49.81 -32.36 33.80
CA GLU A 274 -48.61 -32.12 34.59
C GLU A 274 -47.48 -33.13 34.32
N GLN A 275 -47.79 -34.37 33.95
CA GLN A 275 -46.75 -35.40 33.76
C GLN A 275 -45.92 -35.11 32.51
N SER A 276 -46.58 -34.75 31.41
CA SER A 276 -45.91 -34.29 30.18
C SER A 276 -45.01 -33.08 30.44
N MET A 277 -45.53 -32.06 31.11
CA MET A 277 -44.78 -30.85 31.42
C MET A 277 -43.62 -31.09 32.38
N MET A 278 -43.82 -31.87 33.45
CA MET A 278 -42.75 -32.28 34.36
C MET A 278 -41.67 -33.10 33.65
N THR A 279 -42.04 -33.97 32.70
CA THR A 279 -41.10 -34.75 31.88
C THR A 279 -40.16 -33.82 31.12
N TYR A 280 -40.70 -32.84 30.38
CA TYR A 280 -39.89 -31.89 29.62
C TYR A 280 -39.05 -30.96 30.53
N LEU A 281 -39.65 -30.41 31.58
CA LEU A 281 -39.01 -29.44 32.47
C LEU A 281 -37.91 -30.06 33.36
N SER A 282 -38.02 -31.36 33.69
CA SER A 282 -37.00 -32.09 34.48
C SER A 282 -35.61 -32.16 33.84
N GLN A 283 -35.49 -31.78 32.57
CA GLN A 283 -34.22 -31.73 31.85
C GLN A 283 -33.39 -30.48 32.17
N TYR A 284 -34.04 -29.35 32.49
CA TYR A 284 -33.39 -28.05 32.69
C TYR A 284 -32.39 -28.00 33.86
N PRO A 285 -32.61 -28.67 35.02
CA PRO A 285 -31.64 -28.70 36.12
C PRO A 285 -30.23 -29.19 35.77
N ASN A 286 -30.08 -29.99 34.71
CA ASN A 286 -28.80 -30.51 34.24
C ASN A 286 -28.35 -29.89 32.90
N ALA A 287 -29.10 -28.92 32.37
CA ALA A 287 -28.86 -28.32 31.07
C ALA A 287 -27.60 -27.42 31.09
N LYS A 288 -26.81 -27.45 30.02
CA LYS A 288 -25.50 -26.77 29.98
C LYS A 288 -25.34 -25.97 28.70
N LEU A 289 -24.95 -24.70 28.86
CA LEU A 289 -24.73 -23.78 27.75
C LEU A 289 -23.60 -24.28 26.83
N LYS A 290 -23.92 -24.55 25.57
CA LYS A 290 -22.96 -24.94 24.54
C LYS A 290 -22.11 -23.72 24.11
N PRO A 291 -20.80 -23.89 23.86
CA PRO A 291 -19.95 -22.82 23.35
C PRO A 291 -20.48 -22.18 22.05
N GLY A 292 -20.31 -20.87 21.91
CA GLY A 292 -20.75 -20.13 20.73
C GLY A 292 -22.24 -19.74 20.70
N ALA A 293 -22.96 -19.95 21.81
CA ALA A 293 -24.35 -19.52 21.93
C ALA A 293 -24.54 -18.00 21.70
N PRO A 294 -25.62 -17.56 21.03
CA PRO A 294 -25.87 -16.18 20.66
C PRO A 294 -26.42 -15.36 21.83
N ILE A 295 -25.61 -15.19 22.87
CA ILE A 295 -25.94 -14.42 24.07
C ILE A 295 -26.09 -12.93 23.71
N ARG A 296 -27.29 -12.40 23.88
CA ARG A 296 -27.68 -11.00 23.63
C ARG A 296 -27.75 -10.23 24.95
N PRO A 297 -27.24 -8.98 25.02
CA PRO A 297 -27.52 -8.11 26.16
C PRO A 297 -29.02 -7.82 26.25
N LYS A 298 -29.59 -7.84 27.46
CA LYS A 298 -30.98 -7.49 27.71
C LYS A 298 -31.29 -6.07 27.23
N THR A 299 -32.42 -5.91 26.55
CA THR A 299 -32.91 -4.63 26.05
C THR A 299 -33.09 -3.64 27.20
N ASN A 300 -32.51 -2.45 27.09
CA ASN A 300 -32.43 -1.48 28.19
C ASN A 300 -32.43 -0.03 27.67
N SER A 301 -33.62 0.59 27.70
CA SER A 301 -33.86 2.00 27.37
C SER A 301 -32.95 2.98 28.11
N ALA A 302 -32.55 2.67 29.35
CA ALA A 302 -31.66 3.51 30.16
C ALA A 302 -30.20 3.56 29.65
N ARG A 303 -29.84 2.75 28.66
CA ARG A 303 -28.51 2.77 28.01
C ARG A 303 -28.50 3.52 26.67
N VAL A 304 -29.65 4.02 26.21
CA VAL A 304 -29.75 4.91 25.05
C VAL A 304 -29.20 6.29 25.40
N ARG A 305 -28.41 6.89 24.51
CA ARG A 305 -27.94 8.27 24.65
C ARG A 305 -28.56 9.15 23.57
N CYS A 306 -29.04 10.33 23.95
CA CYS A 306 -29.43 11.37 23.00
C CYS A 306 -28.51 12.59 23.17
N TYR A 307 -28.06 13.19 22.06
CA TYR A 307 -27.21 14.38 22.08
C TYR A 307 -27.36 15.20 20.79
N GLY A 308 -27.13 16.52 20.87
CA GLY A 308 -27.11 17.41 19.70
C GLY A 308 -28.05 18.61 19.82
N LYS A 309 -27.74 19.67 19.07
CA LYS A 309 -28.32 21.02 19.16
C LYS A 309 -29.85 21.03 19.28
N GLY A 310 -30.55 20.19 18.51
CA GLY A 310 -32.01 20.10 18.46
C GLY A 310 -32.72 19.63 19.74
N ILE A 311 -31.99 19.15 20.75
CA ILE A 311 -32.52 18.85 22.09
C ILE A 311 -31.85 19.66 23.21
N GLU A 312 -30.91 20.55 22.88
CA GLU A 312 -30.29 21.45 23.84
C GLU A 312 -31.27 22.56 24.28
N PRO A 313 -31.16 23.09 25.52
CA PRO A 313 -32.13 24.06 26.03
C PRO A 313 -32.25 25.39 25.25
N THR A 314 -31.21 25.79 24.52
CA THR A 314 -31.11 27.09 23.80
C THR A 314 -30.37 26.96 22.47
N GLY A 315 -30.38 28.01 21.64
CA GLY A 315 -29.61 28.08 20.39
C GLY A 315 -30.27 27.46 19.15
N ASN A 316 -31.50 26.94 19.29
CA ASN A 316 -32.35 26.57 18.15
C ASN A 316 -33.22 27.77 17.75
N HIS A 317 -33.56 27.90 16.46
CA HIS A 317 -34.22 29.09 15.91
C HIS A 317 -35.41 28.71 15.02
N VAL A 318 -36.41 29.60 14.92
CA VAL A 318 -37.53 29.45 13.99
C VAL A 318 -37.04 29.33 12.54
N ASP A 319 -37.64 28.40 11.80
CA ASP A 319 -37.34 28.02 10.41
C ASP A 319 -35.93 27.39 10.20
N ALA A 320 -35.12 27.15 11.24
CA ALA A 320 -33.82 26.49 11.16
C ALA A 320 -33.91 24.98 11.47
N PRO A 321 -33.07 24.10 10.89
CA PRO A 321 -33.10 22.66 11.17
C PRO A 321 -32.58 22.33 12.57
N ALA A 322 -33.46 21.87 13.46
CA ALA A 322 -33.09 21.38 14.79
C ALA A 322 -32.68 19.91 14.71
N LYS A 323 -31.36 19.63 14.85
CA LYS A 323 -30.75 18.29 14.63
C LYS A 323 -30.21 17.67 15.90
N PHE A 324 -30.45 16.38 16.11
CA PHE A 324 -29.88 15.60 17.20
C PHE A 324 -29.70 14.12 16.81
N HIS A 325 -29.01 13.35 17.63
CA HIS A 325 -28.71 11.94 17.40
C HIS A 325 -29.15 11.07 18.57
N ILE A 326 -29.47 9.81 18.29
CA ILE A 326 -29.84 8.78 19.26
C ILE A 326 -28.93 7.56 19.06
N GLU A 327 -28.15 7.19 20.08
CA GLU A 327 -27.22 6.05 20.07
C GLU A 327 -27.82 4.85 20.83
N THR A 328 -27.99 3.70 20.17
CA THR A 328 -28.68 2.54 20.76
C THR A 328 -27.83 1.27 20.92
N PHE A 329 -26.56 1.23 20.50
CA PHE A 329 -25.71 0.02 20.59
C PHE A 329 -25.66 -0.62 21.99
N ALA A 330 -25.61 0.21 23.04
CA ALA A 330 -25.57 -0.26 24.42
C ALA A 330 -26.94 -0.73 24.95
N ALA A 331 -28.03 -0.46 24.24
CA ALA A 331 -29.41 -0.65 24.68
C ALA A 331 -30.08 -1.96 24.19
N GLY A 332 -29.42 -2.77 23.36
CA GLY A 332 -30.01 -3.99 22.81
C GLY A 332 -30.73 -3.74 21.48
N LYS A 333 -31.70 -4.60 21.12
CA LYS A 333 -32.53 -4.42 19.91
C LYS A 333 -33.87 -3.79 20.29
N GLY A 334 -34.27 -2.72 19.60
CA GLY A 334 -35.55 -2.06 19.83
C GLY A 334 -35.84 -1.01 18.77
N THR A 335 -37.10 -0.60 18.64
CA THR A 335 -37.51 0.51 17.79
C THR A 335 -37.22 1.85 18.46
N VAL A 336 -36.89 2.87 17.67
CA VAL A 336 -36.76 4.26 18.13
C VAL A 336 -37.97 5.04 17.67
N ASP A 337 -38.69 5.66 18.62
CA ASP A 337 -39.84 6.53 18.35
C ASP A 337 -39.55 7.94 18.87
N VAL A 338 -39.74 8.94 18.02
CA VAL A 338 -39.53 10.36 18.34
C VAL A 338 -40.83 11.13 18.16
N ILE A 339 -41.23 11.89 19.19
CA ILE A 339 -42.41 12.75 19.16
C ILE A 339 -41.98 14.16 19.51
N VAL A 340 -42.05 15.08 18.55
CA VAL A 340 -41.82 16.51 18.77
C VAL A 340 -43.18 17.19 18.94
N LEU A 341 -43.35 17.94 20.03
CA LEU A 341 -44.50 18.80 20.27
C LEU A 341 -44.08 20.27 20.27
N ASN A 342 -44.79 21.10 19.49
CA ASN A 342 -44.59 22.54 19.49
C ASN A 342 -45.22 23.21 20.75
N PRO A 343 -45.06 24.53 20.97
CA PRO A 343 -45.55 25.21 22.18
C PRO A 343 -47.08 25.22 22.32
N ARG A 344 -47.81 24.82 21.27
CA ARG A 344 -49.28 24.65 21.27
C ARG A 344 -49.70 23.20 21.56
N GLY A 345 -48.75 22.31 21.84
CA GLY A 345 -48.97 20.88 22.05
C GLY A 345 -49.25 20.08 20.77
N GLN A 346 -49.08 20.68 19.59
CA GLN A 346 -49.32 20.00 18.31
C GLN A 346 -48.07 19.21 17.90
N LYS A 347 -48.25 18.03 17.30
CA LYS A 347 -47.15 17.20 16.80
C LYS A 347 -46.51 17.82 15.56
N GLU A 348 -45.21 18.01 15.60
CA GLU A 348 -44.39 18.39 14.45
C GLU A 348 -43.77 17.15 13.79
N LYS A 349 -43.49 17.25 12.49
CA LYS A 349 -42.78 16.19 11.77
C LYS A 349 -41.30 16.18 12.19
N CYS A 350 -40.82 15.01 12.60
CA CYS A 350 -39.40 14.73 12.77
C CYS A 350 -38.98 13.60 11.82
N ASP A 351 -37.94 13.85 11.04
CA ASP A 351 -37.30 12.86 10.19
C ASP A 351 -36.27 12.09 11.02
N VAL A 352 -36.45 10.77 11.13
CA VAL A 352 -35.59 9.85 11.90
C VAL A 352 -34.97 8.85 10.94
N ILE A 353 -33.65 8.90 10.77
CA ILE A 353 -32.90 8.15 9.75
C ILE A 353 -31.82 7.29 10.43
N PRO A 354 -31.89 5.94 10.34
CA PRO A 354 -30.84 5.07 10.88
C PRO A 354 -29.56 5.17 10.04
N ARG A 355 -28.40 5.40 10.69
CA ARG A 355 -27.08 5.44 10.02
C ARG A 355 -26.49 4.05 9.72
N ASN A 356 -27.01 2.98 10.34
CA ASN A 356 -26.46 1.62 10.26
C ASN A 356 -24.95 1.53 10.57
N ASP A 357 -24.47 2.37 11.48
CA ASP A 357 -23.08 2.37 11.97
C ASP A 357 -22.87 1.36 13.10
N LYS A 358 -21.62 1.21 13.57
CA LYS A 358 -21.27 0.31 14.68
C LYS A 358 -21.98 0.67 16.00
N ASN A 359 -22.38 1.93 16.15
CA ASN A 359 -23.00 2.47 17.36
C ASN A 359 -24.54 2.42 17.31
N GLN A 360 -25.13 1.94 16.21
CA GLN A 360 -26.57 1.92 15.95
C GLN A 360 -27.19 3.31 16.20
N THR A 361 -26.63 4.30 15.51
CA THR A 361 -27.01 5.71 15.62
C THR A 361 -28.18 6.05 14.68
N TYR A 362 -29.10 6.88 15.16
CA TYR A 362 -30.19 7.48 14.37
C TYR A 362 -30.00 9.00 14.30
N ASP A 363 -30.10 9.56 13.11
CA ASP A 363 -30.15 11.01 12.88
C ASP A 363 -31.58 11.49 12.96
N CYS A 364 -31.83 12.49 13.80
CA CYS A 364 -33.15 13.08 14.01
C CYS A 364 -33.11 14.57 13.62
N THR A 365 -34.02 15.00 12.74
CA THR A 365 -34.16 16.42 12.35
C THR A 365 -35.62 16.84 12.42
N TYR A 366 -35.90 18.01 12.99
CA TYR A 366 -37.21 18.67 12.89
C TYR A 366 -37.03 20.16 12.55
N TYR A 367 -38.11 20.80 12.09
CA TYR A 367 -38.11 22.18 11.62
C TYR A 367 -39.14 23.00 12.43
N PRO A 368 -38.74 23.63 13.55
CA PRO A 368 -39.65 24.41 14.37
C PRO A 368 -40.13 25.68 13.65
N THR A 369 -41.44 25.84 13.53
CA THR A 369 -42.09 26.98 12.82
C THR A 369 -42.62 28.07 13.76
N LEU A 370 -42.58 27.82 15.07
CA LEU A 370 -43.02 28.72 16.14
C LEU A 370 -41.89 28.97 17.14
N GLU A 371 -41.80 30.18 17.66
CA GLU A 371 -40.94 30.54 18.80
C GLU A 371 -41.53 29.98 20.11
N GLY A 372 -40.67 29.63 21.08
CA GLY A 372 -41.07 29.17 22.40
C GLY A 372 -40.57 27.77 22.76
N GLN A 373 -41.08 27.21 23.86
CA GLN A 373 -40.62 25.94 24.41
C GLN A 373 -41.29 24.73 23.74
N TYR A 374 -40.47 23.85 23.15
CA TYR A 374 -40.91 22.59 22.54
C TYR A 374 -40.71 21.44 23.52
N LYS A 375 -41.34 20.30 23.23
CA LYS A 375 -41.17 19.05 23.98
C LYS A 375 -40.82 17.91 23.04
N VAL A 376 -39.58 17.43 23.10
CA VAL A 376 -39.08 16.30 22.31
C VAL A 376 -39.05 15.06 23.19
N ILE A 377 -39.97 14.13 22.94
CA ILE A 377 -40.06 12.84 23.63
C ILE A 377 -39.32 11.81 22.77
N VAL A 378 -38.40 11.06 23.38
CA VAL A 378 -37.67 9.98 22.72
C VAL A 378 -37.93 8.67 23.45
N LYS A 379 -38.30 7.64 22.69
CA LYS A 379 -38.56 6.30 23.20
C LYS A 379 -37.72 5.25 22.50
N PHE A 380 -37.40 4.20 23.24
CA PHE A 380 -36.75 3.00 22.74
C PHE A 380 -37.51 1.77 23.24
N ALA A 381 -37.92 0.89 22.33
CA ALA A 381 -38.81 -0.24 22.62
C ALA A 381 -40.06 0.16 23.43
N GLY A 382 -40.69 1.29 23.07
CA GLY A 382 -41.89 1.84 23.72
C GLY A 382 -41.67 2.60 25.05
N GLN A 383 -40.51 2.44 25.69
CA GLN A 383 -40.16 3.12 26.95
C GLN A 383 -39.42 4.44 26.70
N GLU A 384 -39.63 5.47 27.55
CA GLU A 384 -38.89 6.72 27.44
C GLU A 384 -37.42 6.57 27.88
N VAL A 385 -36.51 7.20 27.13
CA VAL A 385 -35.06 7.14 27.37
C VAL A 385 -34.61 8.18 28.41
N PRO A 386 -33.42 8.05 29.01
CA PRO A 386 -32.92 9.01 29.99
C PRO A 386 -32.95 10.46 29.46
N LYS A 387 -33.42 11.39 30.31
CA LYS A 387 -33.64 12.81 30.00
C LYS A 387 -34.77 13.12 29.00
N SER A 388 -35.44 12.13 28.41
CA SER A 388 -36.76 12.36 27.81
C SER A 388 -37.75 12.74 28.92
N PRO A 389 -38.64 13.73 28.71
CA PRO A 389 -38.72 14.61 27.54
C PRO A 389 -37.69 15.75 27.57
N PHE A 390 -36.99 15.96 26.46
CA PHE A 390 -36.14 17.13 26.25
C PHE A 390 -37.01 18.37 25.98
N SER A 391 -36.58 19.54 26.46
CA SER A 391 -37.39 20.77 26.41
C SER A 391 -36.62 21.96 25.80
N PRO A 392 -36.26 21.89 24.50
CA PRO A 392 -35.51 22.96 23.82
C PRO A 392 -36.38 24.22 23.69
N PHE A 393 -35.78 25.39 23.95
CA PHE A 393 -36.37 26.68 23.62
C PHE A 393 -35.95 27.09 22.21
N ILE A 394 -36.94 27.43 21.38
CA ILE A 394 -36.73 27.93 20.03
C ILE A 394 -36.81 29.45 20.07
N GLU A 395 -35.70 30.08 19.73
CA GLU A 395 -35.53 31.53 19.62
C GLU A 395 -36.09 32.04 18.28
N GLY A 396 -36.20 33.37 18.12
CA GLY A 396 -36.76 34.00 16.92
C GLY A 396 -36.04 33.66 15.61
N LYS A 397 -36.50 34.24 14.49
CA LYS A 397 -35.98 33.90 13.15
C LYS A 397 -34.45 34.02 13.06
N SER A 398 -33.83 32.95 12.58
CA SER A 398 -32.39 32.91 12.33
C SER A 398 -31.96 33.91 11.25
N GLY A 399 -30.69 34.30 11.26
CA GLY A 399 -30.11 35.12 10.22
C GLY A 399 -30.16 34.50 8.83
N ASP A 400 -30.21 35.35 7.80
CA ASP A 400 -30.26 34.98 6.39
C ASP A 400 -28.85 34.72 5.83
N ALA A 401 -28.46 33.44 5.82
CA ALA A 401 -27.20 32.97 5.24
C ALA A 401 -27.00 33.37 3.76
N SER A 402 -28.06 33.72 3.01
CA SER A 402 -27.92 34.17 1.62
C SER A 402 -27.28 35.56 1.50
N GLN A 403 -27.28 36.37 2.56
CA GLN A 403 -26.57 37.64 2.64
C GLN A 403 -25.07 37.48 2.97
N CYS A 404 -24.63 36.28 3.35
CA CYS A 404 -23.24 36.03 3.69
C CYS A 404 -22.35 35.90 2.45
N ARG A 405 -21.07 36.27 2.61
CA ARG A 405 -20.02 36.09 1.60
C ARG A 405 -18.77 35.55 2.27
N ALA A 406 -18.06 34.63 1.62
CA ALA A 406 -16.74 34.20 2.07
C ALA A 406 -15.70 34.31 0.94
N SER A 407 -14.48 34.70 1.31
CA SER A 407 -13.34 34.88 0.40
C SER A 407 -12.01 34.88 1.14
N GLY A 408 -10.96 34.38 0.50
CA GLY A 408 -9.59 34.37 1.01
C GLY A 408 -8.79 33.17 0.49
N PRO A 409 -7.46 33.14 0.69
CA PRO A 409 -6.58 32.11 0.12
C PRO A 409 -6.94 30.68 0.52
N GLY A 410 -7.63 30.48 1.66
CA GLY A 410 -8.13 29.18 2.10
C GLY A 410 -9.39 28.68 1.39
N LEU A 411 -9.94 29.43 0.42
CA LEU A 411 -11.09 29.03 -0.41
C LEU A 411 -10.76 29.01 -1.92
N GLU A 412 -9.53 29.37 -2.30
CA GLU A 412 -9.11 29.34 -3.70
C GLU A 412 -8.92 27.88 -4.17
N PRO A 413 -9.30 27.52 -5.42
CA PRO A 413 -9.25 26.14 -5.88
C PRO A 413 -7.85 25.50 -5.87
N ASN A 414 -6.78 26.31 -5.87
CA ASN A 414 -5.38 25.89 -5.85
C ASN A 414 -4.54 26.85 -5.00
N GLY A 415 -3.36 26.42 -4.58
CA GLY A 415 -2.38 27.24 -3.85
C GLY A 415 -2.28 26.95 -2.35
N VAL A 416 -3.19 26.16 -1.81
CA VAL A 416 -3.08 25.60 -0.44
C VAL A 416 -2.13 24.39 -0.46
N MET A 417 -1.35 24.22 0.61
CA MET A 417 -0.32 23.18 0.76
C MET A 417 -0.51 22.42 2.08
N VAL A 418 -0.16 21.13 2.08
CA VAL A 418 -0.08 20.30 3.29
C VAL A 418 0.82 20.96 4.34
N ASP A 419 0.37 20.92 5.60
CA ASP A 419 1.05 21.47 6.78
C ASP A 419 1.33 22.98 6.75
N LYS A 420 0.77 23.73 5.79
CA LYS A 420 0.83 25.20 5.77
C LYS A 420 -0.50 25.79 6.27
N PRO A 421 -0.48 26.77 7.19
CA PRO A 421 -1.69 27.46 7.60
C PRO A 421 -2.23 28.32 6.45
N THR A 422 -3.54 28.26 6.24
CA THR A 422 -4.29 29.12 5.34
C THR A 422 -5.51 29.71 6.04
N TRP A 423 -6.13 30.72 5.44
CA TRP A 423 -7.21 31.47 6.05
C TRP A 423 -8.20 32.04 5.04
N PHE A 424 -9.40 32.36 5.50
CA PHE A 424 -10.38 33.16 4.76
C PHE A 424 -11.27 33.95 5.72
N GLU A 425 -12.02 34.89 5.19
CA GLU A 425 -12.98 35.70 5.95
C GLU A 425 -14.41 35.44 5.49
N ILE A 426 -15.35 35.49 6.44
CA ILE A 426 -16.79 35.44 6.24
C ILE A 426 -17.35 36.80 6.64
N ASP A 427 -18.01 37.46 5.70
CA ASP A 427 -18.79 38.67 5.91
C ASP A 427 -20.27 38.29 5.96
N ALA A 428 -20.89 38.53 7.11
CA ALA A 428 -22.30 38.29 7.43
C ALA A 428 -22.95 39.57 7.98
N THR A 429 -22.38 40.77 7.74
CA THR A 429 -22.84 42.02 8.37
C THR A 429 -24.31 42.34 8.05
N ASN A 430 -24.83 41.88 6.92
CA ASN A 430 -26.24 42.06 6.52
C ASN A 430 -27.13 40.83 6.75
N ALA A 431 -26.59 39.75 7.33
CA ALA A 431 -27.32 38.49 7.53
C ALA A 431 -28.17 38.46 8.80
N GLY A 432 -28.03 39.44 9.71
CA GLY A 432 -28.70 39.43 11.01
C GLY A 432 -28.03 38.51 12.03
N ASN A 433 -28.79 38.02 13.01
CA ASN A 433 -28.24 37.24 14.12
C ASN A 433 -27.98 35.78 13.70
N GLY A 434 -26.74 35.32 13.86
CA GLY A 434 -26.35 33.94 13.57
C GLY A 434 -24.88 33.68 13.91
N LEU A 435 -24.55 32.41 14.10
CA LEU A 435 -23.17 31.94 14.22
C LEU A 435 -22.64 31.51 12.86
N ALA A 436 -21.36 31.80 12.60
CA ALA A 436 -20.63 31.25 11.46
C ALA A 436 -19.95 29.94 11.88
N GLU A 437 -20.19 28.87 11.13
CA GLU A 437 -19.64 27.55 11.37
C GLU A 437 -18.90 27.06 10.11
N VAL A 438 -17.77 26.38 10.27
CA VAL A 438 -16.95 25.88 9.15
C VAL A 438 -16.49 24.46 9.44
N ALA A 439 -16.73 23.57 8.47
CA ALA A 439 -16.22 22.20 8.48
C ALA A 439 -15.38 21.96 7.22
N VAL A 440 -14.14 21.50 7.40
CA VAL A 440 -13.29 21.06 6.28
C VAL A 440 -13.32 19.54 6.24
N VAL A 441 -13.76 19.00 5.09
CA VAL A 441 -13.75 17.57 4.79
C VAL A 441 -12.52 17.27 3.95
N ASP A 442 -11.78 16.24 4.35
CA ASP A 442 -10.57 15.79 3.67
C ASP A 442 -10.88 14.90 2.45
N PRO A 443 -9.86 14.51 1.64
CA PRO A 443 -10.05 13.68 0.45
C PRO A 443 -10.56 12.26 0.75
N HIS A 444 -10.57 11.84 2.02
CA HIS A 444 -11.07 10.56 2.51
C HIS A 444 -12.52 10.66 3.03
N ASN A 445 -13.21 11.77 2.79
CA ASN A 445 -14.55 12.08 3.29
C ASN A 445 -14.68 12.08 4.82
N ARG A 446 -13.59 12.35 5.56
CA ARG A 446 -13.66 12.51 7.02
C ARG A 446 -14.00 13.96 7.35
N GLU A 447 -15.21 14.18 7.85
CA GLU A 447 -15.64 15.47 8.41
C GLU A 447 -14.76 15.84 9.63
N ASN A 448 -14.39 17.12 9.73
CA ASN A 448 -13.62 17.69 10.84
C ASN A 448 -12.19 17.11 11.05
N ALA A 449 -11.66 16.31 10.10
CA ALA A 449 -10.29 15.84 10.13
C ALA A 449 -9.24 16.97 10.06
N VAL A 450 -9.65 18.13 9.53
CA VAL A 450 -8.88 19.37 9.51
C VAL A 450 -9.55 20.38 10.45
N PRO A 451 -9.00 20.61 11.67
CA PRO A 451 -9.56 21.57 12.61
C PRO A 451 -9.53 23.00 12.08
N VAL A 452 -10.64 23.72 12.22
CA VAL A 452 -10.78 25.13 11.82
C VAL A 452 -10.94 26.00 13.06
N SER A 453 -10.17 27.08 13.15
CA SER A 453 -10.39 28.14 14.14
C SER A 453 -11.24 29.23 13.52
N VAL A 454 -12.47 29.41 14.02
CA VAL A 454 -13.35 30.52 13.63
C VAL A 454 -13.31 31.56 14.76
N LYS A 455 -12.98 32.82 14.43
CA LYS A 455 -12.93 33.93 15.38
C LYS A 455 -13.70 35.13 14.81
N GLN A 456 -14.63 35.67 15.58
CA GLN A 456 -15.29 36.91 15.22
C GLN A 456 -14.29 38.08 15.36
N THR A 457 -14.08 38.84 14.28
CA THR A 457 -13.15 39.98 14.25
C THR A 457 -13.88 41.31 14.45
N SER A 458 -15.14 41.39 14.04
CA SER A 458 -16.04 42.51 14.30
C SER A 458 -17.51 42.05 14.22
N PRO A 459 -18.52 42.87 14.60
CA PRO A 459 -19.93 42.53 14.41
C PRO A 459 -20.22 42.07 12.97
N GLY A 460 -20.70 40.83 12.83
CA GLY A 460 -20.98 40.20 11.54
C GLY A 460 -19.76 39.79 10.69
N LYS A 461 -18.51 39.87 11.17
CA LYS A 461 -17.33 39.40 10.42
C LYS A 461 -16.52 38.36 11.18
N PHE A 462 -16.14 37.29 10.50
CA PHE A 462 -15.44 36.14 11.07
C PHE A 462 -14.21 35.78 10.25
N ARG A 463 -13.09 35.54 10.92
CA ARG A 463 -11.85 35.02 10.33
C ARG A 463 -11.73 33.54 10.63
N CYS A 464 -11.49 32.75 9.60
CA CYS A 464 -11.40 31.30 9.65
C CYS A 464 -9.99 30.87 9.25
N GLU A 465 -9.32 30.08 10.09
CA GLU A 465 -7.93 29.63 9.86
C GLU A 465 -7.85 28.11 10.02
N TYR A 466 -7.15 27.42 9.11
CA TYR A 466 -7.01 25.96 9.12
C TYR A 466 -5.66 25.49 8.55
N VAL A 467 -5.27 24.25 8.86
CA VAL A 467 -4.03 23.60 8.38
C VAL A 467 -4.38 22.21 7.83
N PRO A 468 -4.42 22.00 6.51
CA PRO A 468 -4.71 20.69 5.94
C PRO A 468 -3.50 19.75 6.12
N ARG A 469 -3.76 18.46 6.33
CA ARG A 469 -2.74 17.45 6.69
C ARG A 469 -2.48 16.41 5.60
N GLU A 470 -3.31 16.37 4.56
CA GLU A 470 -3.22 15.40 3.48
C GLU A 470 -3.31 16.14 2.12
N PRO A 471 -2.68 15.64 1.05
CA PRO A 471 -2.83 16.22 -0.28
C PRO A 471 -4.12 15.74 -0.96
N GLY A 472 -4.69 16.56 -1.84
CA GLY A 472 -5.89 16.25 -2.63
C GLY A 472 -7.04 17.23 -2.43
N LEU A 473 -8.17 16.94 -3.07
CA LEU A 473 -9.36 17.80 -3.05
C LEU A 473 -10.04 17.77 -1.67
N HIS A 474 -9.99 18.91 -0.98
CA HIS A 474 -10.73 19.17 0.25
C HIS A 474 -12.03 19.90 -0.07
N SER A 475 -13.06 19.69 0.75
CA SER A 475 -14.33 20.41 0.68
C SER A 475 -14.48 21.32 1.91
N VAL A 476 -14.36 22.63 1.71
CA VAL A 476 -14.54 23.63 2.76
C VAL A 476 -16.01 24.04 2.80
N ASN A 477 -16.73 23.56 3.81
CA ASN A 477 -18.14 23.79 4.01
C ASN A 477 -18.31 24.96 4.98
N VAL A 478 -18.89 26.06 4.50
CA VAL A 478 -19.15 27.27 5.28
C VAL A 478 -20.66 27.44 5.48
N PHE A 479 -21.05 27.67 6.74
CA PHE A 479 -22.43 27.84 7.18
C PHE A 479 -22.58 29.14 7.97
N PHE A 480 -23.79 29.71 7.93
CA PHE A 480 -24.22 30.75 8.83
C PHE A 480 -25.64 30.42 9.30
N ALA A 481 -25.91 30.50 10.60
CA ALA A 481 -27.21 30.16 11.18
C ALA A 481 -27.75 28.79 10.71
N ASP A 482 -26.91 27.74 10.80
CA ASP A 482 -27.19 26.35 10.40
C ASP A 482 -27.54 26.14 8.91
N ARG A 483 -27.34 27.16 8.05
CA ARG A 483 -27.59 27.12 6.60
C ARG A 483 -26.31 27.39 5.80
N PRO A 484 -26.07 26.70 4.66
CA PRO A 484 -24.88 26.93 3.84
C PRO A 484 -24.94 28.33 3.20
N ILE A 485 -23.81 29.03 3.19
CA ILE A 485 -23.72 30.34 2.52
C ILE A 485 -23.61 30.15 0.98
N PRO A 486 -23.87 31.19 0.17
CA PRO A 486 -23.66 31.13 -1.27
C PRO A 486 -22.24 30.66 -1.67
N ARG A 487 -22.17 29.74 -2.64
CA ARG A 487 -20.97 29.04 -3.13
C ARG A 487 -20.34 28.01 -2.18
N SER A 488 -20.89 27.81 -0.98
CA SER A 488 -20.54 26.65 -0.14
C SER A 488 -21.14 25.37 -0.74
N PRO A 489 -20.40 24.24 -0.80
CA PRO A 489 -19.01 24.06 -0.40
C PRO A 489 -17.98 24.55 -1.45
N PHE A 490 -16.81 24.96 -0.96
CA PHE A 490 -15.67 25.35 -1.78
C PHE A 490 -14.70 24.17 -1.95
N GLY A 491 -14.46 23.75 -3.19
CA GLY A 491 -13.46 22.73 -3.52
C GLY A 491 -12.05 23.32 -3.57
N VAL A 492 -11.17 22.86 -2.68
CA VAL A 492 -9.78 23.35 -2.53
C VAL A 492 -8.81 22.19 -2.76
N ASN A 493 -8.01 22.26 -3.82
CA ASN A 493 -7.01 21.23 -4.11
C ASN A 493 -5.72 21.51 -3.31
N VAL A 494 -5.50 20.73 -2.25
CA VAL A 494 -4.33 20.86 -1.38
C VAL A 494 -3.14 20.13 -2.02
N SER A 495 -2.09 20.87 -2.33
CA SER A 495 -0.85 20.33 -2.89
C SER A 495 0.08 19.75 -1.81
N PRO A 496 0.92 18.75 -2.13
CA PRO A 496 1.91 18.23 -1.18
C PRO A 496 2.85 19.31 -0.64
N SER A 497 3.41 19.08 0.55
CA SER A 497 4.33 20.03 1.19
C SER A 497 5.60 20.16 0.36
N SER A 498 5.80 21.34 -0.23
CA SER A 498 6.99 21.73 -0.95
C SER A 498 7.61 23.01 -0.41
N ASP A 499 8.92 23.15 -0.59
CA ASP A 499 9.70 24.33 -0.23
C ASP A 499 10.66 24.67 -1.36
N ALA A 500 10.16 25.47 -2.32
CA ALA A 500 10.93 25.92 -3.49
C ALA A 500 12.27 26.58 -3.11
N LYS A 501 12.40 27.14 -1.90
CA LYS A 501 13.63 27.79 -1.42
C LYS A 501 14.80 26.83 -1.23
N LYS A 502 14.53 25.53 -1.13
CA LYS A 502 15.56 24.47 -1.05
C LYS A 502 15.99 23.96 -2.42
N CYS A 503 15.23 24.24 -3.47
CA CYS A 503 15.65 23.93 -4.83
C CYS A 503 16.87 24.76 -5.23
N ARG A 504 17.69 24.21 -6.13
CA ARG A 504 18.83 24.89 -6.75
C ARG A 504 18.79 24.64 -8.25
N ALA A 505 19.04 25.68 -9.04
CA ALA A 505 19.24 25.55 -10.48
C ALA A 505 20.63 26.07 -10.86
N TYR A 506 21.23 25.40 -11.84
CA TYR A 506 22.60 25.64 -12.30
C TYR A 506 22.75 25.10 -13.75
N GLY A 507 23.80 25.49 -14.47
CA GLY A 507 24.04 25.16 -15.88
C GLY A 507 24.05 26.37 -16.83
N ARG A 508 24.47 26.13 -18.08
CA ARG A 508 24.78 27.17 -19.09
C ARG A 508 23.56 28.00 -19.49
N GLY A 509 22.41 27.35 -19.65
CA GLY A 509 21.17 27.97 -20.11
C GLY A 509 20.53 28.99 -19.16
N ILE A 510 21.07 29.18 -17.97
CA ILE A 510 20.63 30.21 -17.01
C ILE A 510 21.76 31.17 -16.60
N GLN A 511 22.88 31.17 -17.32
CA GLN A 511 23.96 32.15 -17.12
C GLN A 511 23.57 33.50 -17.74
N PRO A 512 24.03 34.65 -17.19
CA PRO A 512 23.64 35.97 -17.69
C PRO A 512 24.07 36.28 -19.14
N LYS A 513 25.09 35.58 -19.65
CA LYS A 513 25.77 35.78 -20.94
C LYS A 513 26.30 34.44 -21.50
N GLY A 514 26.71 34.44 -22.76
CA GLY A 514 27.40 33.33 -23.44
C GLY A 514 26.51 32.45 -24.32
N VAL A 515 25.23 32.29 -23.98
CA VAL A 515 24.25 31.61 -24.84
C VAL A 515 24.07 32.38 -26.15
N ARG A 516 24.07 31.67 -27.29
CA ARG A 516 23.86 32.22 -28.64
C ARG A 516 22.61 31.66 -29.31
N THR A 517 22.10 32.34 -30.33
CA THR A 517 20.94 31.87 -31.10
C THR A 517 21.24 30.56 -31.80
N GLY A 518 20.38 29.56 -31.62
CA GLY A 518 20.56 28.20 -32.14
C GLY A 518 21.27 27.24 -31.18
N ASP A 519 21.86 27.72 -30.08
CA ASP A 519 22.42 26.87 -29.04
C ASP A 519 21.35 25.99 -28.37
N VAL A 520 21.73 24.79 -27.93
CA VAL A 520 20.97 24.06 -26.92
C VAL A 520 21.36 24.61 -25.55
N ALA A 521 20.49 25.42 -24.95
CA ALA A 521 20.71 26.13 -23.71
C ALA A 521 20.25 25.28 -22.52
N GLU A 522 21.13 24.39 -22.03
CA GLU A 522 20.80 23.39 -20.99
C GLU A 522 21.08 23.86 -19.56
N PHE A 523 20.25 23.41 -18.62
CA PHE A 523 20.40 23.62 -17.19
C PHE A 523 19.75 22.50 -16.37
N ARG A 524 20.19 22.31 -15.12
CA ARG A 524 19.65 21.33 -14.19
C ARG A 524 18.96 22.02 -13.01
N VAL A 525 17.92 21.37 -12.48
CA VAL A 525 17.23 21.78 -11.26
C VAL A 525 17.23 20.63 -10.26
N ILE A 526 17.92 20.82 -9.14
CA ILE A 526 17.89 19.93 -7.98
C ILE A 526 16.77 20.38 -7.04
N THR A 527 15.93 19.43 -6.64
CA THR A 527 14.81 19.59 -5.70
C THR A 527 15.00 18.74 -4.44
N LYS A 528 16.25 18.37 -4.13
CA LYS A 528 16.61 17.66 -2.91
C LYS A 528 16.15 18.46 -1.68
N ASP A 529 15.59 17.76 -0.70
CA ASP A 529 15.04 18.31 0.55
C ASP A 529 13.87 19.30 0.41
N ALA A 530 13.45 19.63 -0.83
CA ALA A 530 12.39 20.57 -1.16
C ALA A 530 10.97 20.01 -1.06
N GLY A 531 10.80 18.78 -0.57
CA GLY A 531 9.51 18.09 -0.51
C GLY A 531 9.00 17.66 -1.88
N GLU A 532 7.72 17.35 -1.98
CA GLU A 532 7.09 16.95 -3.24
C GLU A 532 6.38 18.15 -3.88
N GLY A 533 6.74 18.47 -5.12
CA GLY A 533 6.18 19.60 -5.86
C GLY A 533 6.27 19.42 -7.36
N VAL A 534 5.36 20.09 -8.08
CA VAL A 534 5.38 20.16 -9.55
C VAL A 534 6.46 21.16 -9.97
N MET A 535 7.41 20.71 -10.79
CA MET A 535 8.41 21.56 -11.43
C MET A 535 7.84 22.12 -12.73
N LYS A 536 8.01 23.43 -12.96
CA LYS A 536 7.75 24.07 -14.26
C LYS A 536 8.91 25.01 -14.61
N ALA A 537 9.37 24.95 -15.86
CA ALA A 537 10.23 25.98 -16.44
C ALA A 537 9.58 26.57 -17.70
N THR A 538 9.65 27.89 -17.85
CA THR A 538 9.22 28.60 -19.08
C THR A 538 10.25 29.65 -19.44
N VAL A 539 10.40 29.92 -20.74
CA VAL A 539 11.37 30.88 -21.26
C VAL A 539 10.62 31.94 -22.05
N THR A 540 10.84 33.20 -21.74
CA THR A 540 10.26 34.34 -22.45
C THR A 540 11.34 35.04 -23.26
N GLY A 541 11.13 35.18 -24.57
CA GLY A 541 12.01 35.91 -25.48
C GLY A 541 11.84 37.43 -25.43
N PRO A 542 12.69 38.18 -26.15
CA PRO A 542 12.75 39.66 -26.08
C PRO A 542 11.50 40.38 -26.60
N ASP A 543 10.65 39.70 -27.36
CA ASP A 543 9.36 40.17 -27.88
C ASP A 543 8.16 39.69 -27.05
N GLY A 544 8.40 39.03 -25.91
CA GLY A 544 7.37 38.42 -25.07
C GLY A 544 6.89 37.04 -25.54
N SER A 545 7.45 36.47 -26.62
CA SER A 545 7.13 35.12 -27.06
C SER A 545 7.57 34.05 -26.04
N GLU A 546 6.77 33.00 -25.87
CA GLU A 546 7.14 31.85 -25.04
C GLU A 546 7.93 30.83 -25.88
N ILE A 547 9.16 30.53 -25.47
CA ILE A 547 10.04 29.55 -26.10
C ILE A 547 9.86 28.21 -25.37
N PRO A 548 9.62 27.10 -26.09
CA PRO A 548 9.51 25.77 -25.48
C PRO A 548 10.76 25.40 -24.68
N CYS A 549 10.57 25.16 -23.39
CA CYS A 549 11.59 24.59 -22.51
C CYS A 549 11.26 23.12 -22.26
N ARG A 550 12.09 22.21 -22.75
CA ARG A 550 12.00 20.79 -22.41
C ARG A 550 12.35 20.64 -20.93
N VAL A 551 11.55 19.87 -20.19
CA VAL A 551 11.81 19.48 -18.81
C VAL A 551 11.71 17.97 -18.70
N THR A 552 12.77 17.30 -18.24
CA THR A 552 12.83 15.84 -18.08
C THR A 552 13.23 15.51 -16.64
N LYS A 553 12.43 14.72 -15.92
CA LYS A 553 12.80 14.24 -14.59
C LYS A 553 13.73 13.02 -14.74
N VAL A 554 14.98 13.15 -14.28
CA VAL A 554 16.03 12.11 -14.45
C VAL A 554 16.09 11.17 -13.25
N ASN A 555 15.85 11.70 -12.04
CA ASN A 555 15.73 10.92 -10.82
C ASN A 555 14.70 11.57 -9.87
N SER A 556 14.54 11.04 -8.66
CA SER A 556 13.58 11.55 -7.66
C SER A 556 13.73 13.05 -7.34
N THR A 557 14.96 13.58 -7.41
CA THR A 557 15.35 14.93 -6.98
C THR A 557 15.98 15.82 -8.06
N THR A 558 16.10 15.36 -9.31
CA THR A 558 16.80 16.11 -10.37
C THR A 558 16.00 16.16 -11.66
N TYR A 559 15.89 17.36 -12.22
CA TYR A 559 15.31 17.65 -13.52
C TYR A 559 16.36 18.23 -14.46
N GLU A 560 16.43 17.72 -15.69
CA GLU A 560 17.20 18.30 -16.79
C GLU A 560 16.28 19.13 -17.67
N CYS A 561 16.74 20.33 -18.00
CA CYS A 561 15.98 21.33 -18.72
C CYS A 561 16.79 21.89 -19.89
N GLY A 562 16.12 22.26 -20.98
CA GLY A 562 16.81 22.84 -22.13
C GLY A 562 15.84 23.56 -23.07
N TYR A 563 16.32 24.65 -23.66
CA TYR A 563 15.60 25.42 -24.68
C TYR A 563 16.55 25.81 -25.81
N VAL A 564 16.01 26.20 -26.96
CA VAL A 564 16.78 26.69 -28.12
C VAL A 564 16.30 28.11 -28.45
N PRO A 565 17.06 29.17 -28.11
CA PRO A 565 16.66 30.53 -28.42
C PRO A 565 16.86 30.81 -29.91
N ASN A 566 15.83 31.34 -30.56
CA ASN A 566 15.81 31.62 -32.01
C ASN A 566 16.02 33.10 -32.35
N ARG A 567 16.15 33.98 -31.35
CA ARG A 567 16.36 35.42 -31.47
C ARG A 567 17.43 35.88 -30.49
N ALA A 568 18.22 36.88 -30.87
CA ALA A 568 19.16 37.53 -29.98
C ALA A 568 18.45 38.60 -29.14
N GLY A 569 18.95 38.86 -27.93
CA GLY A 569 18.39 39.83 -26.99
C GLY A 569 18.11 39.27 -25.59
N PRO A 570 17.50 40.08 -24.71
CA PRO A 570 17.17 39.66 -23.34
C PRO A 570 16.09 38.55 -23.33
N HIS A 571 16.39 37.47 -22.62
CA HIS A 571 15.48 36.37 -22.34
C HIS A 571 15.29 36.25 -20.82
N THR A 572 14.15 35.69 -20.42
CA THR A 572 13.82 35.43 -19.01
C THR A 572 13.47 33.97 -18.81
N VAL A 573 14.26 33.23 -18.02
CA VAL A 573 13.99 31.83 -17.64
C VAL A 573 13.29 31.82 -16.28
N ASN A 574 12.00 31.48 -16.29
CA ASN A 574 11.19 31.30 -15.09
C ASN A 574 11.25 29.84 -14.65
N ILE A 575 11.53 29.58 -13.39
CA ILE A 575 11.60 28.23 -12.80
C ILE A 575 10.81 28.24 -11.50
N THR A 576 9.77 27.42 -11.43
CA THR A 576 8.95 27.25 -10.23
C THR A 576 8.90 25.79 -9.79
N TYR A 577 8.76 25.60 -8.48
CA TYR A 577 8.56 24.30 -7.83
C TYR A 577 7.42 24.42 -6.82
N GLY A 578 6.41 23.55 -6.91
CA GLY A 578 5.20 23.67 -6.07
C GLY A 578 4.44 24.99 -6.31
N GLY A 579 4.57 25.59 -7.50
CA GLY A 579 3.96 26.88 -7.84
C GLY A 579 4.73 28.13 -7.40
N ALA A 580 5.77 28.00 -6.56
CA ALA A 580 6.60 29.13 -6.13
C ALA A 580 7.94 29.19 -6.90
N HIS A 581 8.47 30.39 -7.11
CA HIS A 581 9.81 30.58 -7.70
C HIS A 581 10.90 29.98 -6.81
N ILE A 582 11.86 29.30 -7.44
CA ILE A 582 13.08 28.83 -6.76
C ILE A 582 14.05 30.02 -6.53
N PRO A 583 15.06 29.91 -5.65
CA PRO A 583 16.07 30.95 -5.46
C PRO A 583 16.71 31.39 -6.78
N LYS A 584 16.93 32.71 -6.92
CA LYS A 584 17.39 33.41 -8.13
C LYS A 584 16.44 33.40 -9.34
N SER A 585 15.33 32.67 -9.33
CA SER A 585 14.33 32.80 -10.39
C SER A 585 13.50 34.09 -10.21
N PRO A 586 13.16 34.83 -11.28
CA PRO A 586 13.50 34.60 -12.69
C PRO A 586 14.97 34.88 -13.04
N PHE A 587 15.55 34.08 -13.93
CA PHE A 587 16.93 34.22 -14.40
C PHE A 587 16.96 35.05 -15.71
N PRO A 588 17.60 36.24 -15.73
CA PRO A 588 17.82 37.00 -16.96
C PRO A 588 19.00 36.40 -17.74
N VAL A 589 18.81 36.16 -19.04
CA VAL A 589 19.82 35.58 -19.95
C VAL A 589 19.95 36.48 -21.19
N SER A 590 21.14 36.99 -21.46
CA SER A 590 21.41 37.79 -22.66
C SER A 590 21.88 36.88 -23.79
N VAL A 591 20.98 36.56 -24.73
CA VAL A 591 21.31 35.70 -25.87
C VAL A 591 21.97 36.53 -26.97
N ALA A 592 23.20 36.18 -27.35
CA ALA A 592 23.94 36.81 -28.43
C ALA A 592 23.59 36.18 -29.81
N PRO A 593 23.89 36.85 -30.94
CA PRO A 593 23.77 36.23 -32.26
C PRO A 593 24.65 34.98 -32.40
N PHE A 594 24.26 34.09 -33.32
CA PHE A 594 25.09 32.98 -33.79
C PHE A 594 26.46 33.50 -34.25
N LYS A 595 27.51 32.77 -33.89
CA LYS A 595 28.90 33.05 -34.22
C LYS A 595 29.60 31.70 -34.41
N ASP A 596 30.45 31.61 -35.42
CA ASP A 596 31.40 30.50 -35.56
C ASP A 596 32.79 30.98 -35.16
N THR A 597 33.67 30.06 -34.75
CA THR A 597 35.05 30.37 -34.39
C THR A 597 35.98 29.20 -34.70
N ARG A 598 37.21 29.53 -35.09
CA ARG A 598 38.30 28.56 -35.13
C ARG A 598 38.88 28.30 -33.74
N ILE A 599 38.65 29.16 -32.75
CA ILE A 599 39.13 28.95 -31.38
C ILE A 599 38.47 27.70 -30.79
N LYS A 600 39.27 26.76 -30.28
CA LYS A 600 38.79 25.57 -29.58
C LYS A 600 39.35 25.52 -28.17
N ALA A 601 38.58 24.95 -27.25
CA ALA A 601 38.98 24.74 -25.86
C ALA A 601 38.64 23.31 -25.46
N PHE A 602 39.54 22.65 -24.74
CA PHE A 602 39.40 21.26 -24.33
C PHE A 602 40.21 20.95 -23.06
N GLY A 603 39.79 19.94 -22.30
CA GLY A 603 40.47 19.47 -21.10
C GLY A 603 39.56 19.38 -19.88
N PRO A 604 39.96 18.60 -18.86
CA PRO A 604 39.08 18.23 -17.73
C PRO A 604 38.53 19.44 -16.97
N GLY A 605 39.29 20.54 -16.88
CA GLY A 605 38.86 21.77 -16.24
C GLY A 605 37.69 22.52 -16.91
N LEU A 606 37.21 22.08 -18.08
CA LEU A 606 35.98 22.61 -18.67
C LEU A 606 34.72 21.84 -18.21
N GLU A 607 34.90 20.66 -17.63
CA GLU A 607 33.83 19.71 -17.28
C GLU A 607 33.76 19.44 -15.78
N GLY A 608 34.88 19.49 -15.06
CA GLY A 608 34.92 19.29 -13.63
C GLY A 608 36.28 19.52 -12.97
N GLY A 609 36.45 18.95 -11.78
CA GLY A 609 37.67 19.00 -11.00
C GLY A 609 37.44 18.81 -9.51
N ILE A 610 38.49 18.95 -8.70
CA ILE A 610 38.47 18.71 -7.25
C ILE A 610 38.87 19.98 -6.50
N VAL A 611 38.21 20.27 -5.38
CA VAL A 611 38.57 21.39 -4.49
C VAL A 611 40.05 21.32 -4.06
N GLY A 612 40.77 22.41 -4.28
CA GLY A 612 42.19 22.55 -3.93
C GLY A 612 43.17 22.02 -4.99
N CYS A 613 42.70 21.21 -5.94
CA CYS A 613 43.48 20.80 -7.11
C CYS A 613 43.48 21.89 -8.19
N ALA A 614 44.39 21.78 -9.16
CA ALA A 614 44.29 22.54 -10.39
C ALA A 614 43.23 21.91 -11.30
N ALA A 615 42.39 22.73 -11.92
CA ALA A 615 41.50 22.36 -12.99
C ALA A 615 42.07 22.92 -14.30
N ASP A 616 42.57 22.02 -15.15
CA ASP A 616 43.42 22.33 -16.30
C ASP A 616 42.64 22.20 -17.61
N PHE A 617 42.83 23.17 -18.52
CA PHE A 617 42.36 23.11 -19.89
C PHE A 617 43.32 23.83 -20.84
N VAL A 618 43.18 23.55 -22.14
CA VAL A 618 43.93 24.22 -23.21
C VAL A 618 42.96 25.00 -24.09
N VAL A 619 43.40 26.15 -24.57
CA VAL A 619 42.72 26.95 -25.59
C VAL A 619 43.65 27.13 -26.78
N GLU A 620 43.14 26.90 -27.98
CA GLU A 620 43.92 26.94 -29.22
C GLU A 620 43.22 27.86 -30.21
N THR A 621 43.97 28.85 -30.71
CA THR A 621 43.41 29.91 -31.56
C THR A 621 43.21 29.47 -33.01
N ASN A 622 43.93 28.44 -33.47
CA ASN A 622 43.92 27.94 -34.85
C ASN A 622 44.10 29.05 -35.90
N GLY A 623 44.94 30.04 -35.58
CA GLY A 623 45.21 31.21 -36.42
C GLY A 623 44.11 32.28 -36.44
N GLU A 624 43.16 32.25 -35.50
CA GLU A 624 42.24 33.36 -35.21
C GLU A 624 42.92 34.39 -34.31
N THR A 625 42.92 35.65 -34.73
CA THR A 625 43.62 36.73 -34.03
C THR A 625 42.66 37.51 -33.13
N GLY A 626 42.99 37.63 -31.84
CA GLY A 626 42.22 38.42 -30.88
C GLY A 626 42.83 38.36 -29.48
N SER A 627 42.36 39.21 -28.58
CA SER A 627 42.73 39.12 -27.17
C SER A 627 41.90 38.04 -26.49
N LEU A 628 42.55 37.02 -25.94
CA LEU A 628 41.89 36.01 -25.10
C LEU A 628 41.69 36.55 -23.68
N GLY A 629 40.51 36.26 -23.12
CA GLY A 629 40.16 36.57 -21.74
C GLY A 629 39.59 35.33 -21.03
N PHE A 630 39.81 35.23 -19.72
CA PHE A 630 39.34 34.12 -18.89
C PHE A 630 38.64 34.63 -17.64
N SER A 631 37.45 34.12 -17.35
CA SER A 631 36.74 34.38 -16.09
C SER A 631 36.15 33.09 -15.55
N ILE A 632 36.22 32.89 -14.23
CA ILE A 632 35.73 31.70 -13.53
C ILE A 632 34.70 32.17 -12.51
N GLU A 633 33.42 31.98 -12.82
CA GLU A 633 32.29 32.45 -12.01
C GLU A 633 31.66 31.26 -11.27
N GLY A 634 31.61 31.27 -9.92
CA GLY A 634 31.13 30.12 -9.16
C GLY A 634 31.05 30.34 -7.63
N PRO A 635 30.90 29.26 -6.83
CA PRO A 635 30.80 29.31 -5.36
C PRO A 635 31.93 30.03 -4.63
N SER A 636 33.13 30.09 -5.22
CA SER A 636 34.28 30.86 -4.73
C SER A 636 34.96 31.58 -5.89
N GLN A 637 35.73 32.63 -5.60
CA GLN A 637 36.67 33.17 -6.57
C GLN A 637 37.85 32.20 -6.72
N ALA A 638 38.04 31.65 -7.92
CA ALA A 638 39.21 30.83 -8.23
C ALA A 638 40.39 31.72 -8.68
N ARG A 639 41.61 31.35 -8.28
CA ARG A 639 42.84 31.88 -8.91
C ARG A 639 42.93 31.31 -10.32
N ILE A 640 43.33 32.11 -11.30
CA ILE A 640 43.57 31.67 -12.69
C ILE A 640 45.06 31.87 -13.01
N GLU A 641 45.67 30.90 -13.67
CA GLU A 641 46.98 31.01 -14.35
C GLU A 641 46.79 30.68 -15.83
N CYS A 642 47.47 31.42 -16.71
CA CYS A 642 47.50 31.18 -18.15
C CYS A 642 48.95 31.22 -18.63
N ASN A 643 49.38 30.19 -19.35
CA ASN A 643 50.68 30.10 -19.98
C ASN A 643 50.50 30.04 -21.50
N ASP A 644 50.89 31.11 -22.20
CA ASP A 644 50.99 31.10 -23.67
C ASP A 644 52.19 30.23 -24.08
N ASN A 645 51.96 29.29 -24.99
CA ASN A 645 52.98 28.37 -25.47
C ASN A 645 53.72 28.89 -26.72
N GLY A 646 53.28 30.02 -27.30
CA GLY A 646 53.89 30.63 -28.50
C GLY A 646 53.58 29.91 -29.82
N ASP A 647 52.88 28.77 -29.78
CA ASP A 647 52.43 27.99 -30.95
C ASP A 647 50.97 28.30 -31.37
N GLY A 648 50.37 29.32 -30.76
CA GLY A 648 48.94 29.65 -30.92
C GLY A 648 48.01 28.93 -29.94
N SER A 649 48.56 28.14 -29.00
CA SER A 649 47.85 27.56 -27.87
C SER A 649 48.26 28.16 -26.52
N ALA A 650 47.34 28.14 -25.56
CA ALA A 650 47.58 28.53 -24.17
C ALA A 650 47.09 27.43 -23.22
N ASN A 651 47.91 27.08 -22.23
CA ASN A 651 47.54 26.20 -21.13
C ASN A 651 46.97 27.06 -19.98
N VAL A 652 45.72 26.80 -19.57
CA VAL A 652 44.98 27.57 -18.57
C VAL A 652 44.63 26.68 -17.40
N ARG A 653 44.77 27.20 -16.18
CA ARG A 653 44.55 26.46 -14.93
C ARG A 653 43.82 27.33 -13.93
N TYR A 654 42.87 26.76 -13.18
CA TYR A 654 42.27 27.44 -12.05
C TYR A 654 42.16 26.56 -10.80
N TRP A 655 42.09 27.18 -9.62
CA TRP A 655 42.03 26.49 -8.33
C TRP A 655 40.71 26.81 -7.62
N PRO A 656 39.69 25.96 -7.74
CA PRO A 656 38.44 26.12 -7.02
C PRO A 656 38.61 25.74 -5.54
N THR A 657 38.02 26.51 -4.64
CA THR A 657 38.17 26.33 -3.18
C THR A 657 36.90 25.88 -2.46
N ILE A 658 35.76 25.89 -3.14
CA ILE A 658 34.46 25.45 -2.63
C ILE A 658 33.81 24.51 -3.69
N PRO A 659 33.19 23.38 -3.30
CA PRO A 659 32.52 22.47 -4.23
C PRO A 659 31.26 23.09 -4.86
N GLY A 660 30.91 22.64 -6.06
CA GLY A 660 29.74 23.07 -6.83
C GLY A 660 30.09 23.40 -8.27
N GLU A 661 29.12 23.93 -9.00
CA GLU A 661 29.30 24.24 -10.43
C GLU A 661 29.95 25.62 -10.65
N TYR A 662 30.90 25.69 -11.59
CA TYR A 662 31.58 26.90 -12.03
C TYR A 662 31.35 27.13 -13.52
N ALA A 663 31.07 28.37 -13.91
CA ALA A 663 31.03 28.83 -15.29
C ALA A 663 32.44 29.30 -15.71
N VAL A 664 33.06 28.55 -16.62
CA VAL A 664 34.36 28.84 -17.22
C VAL A 664 34.14 29.65 -18.50
N HIS A 665 34.28 30.96 -18.41
CA HIS A 665 34.18 31.87 -19.54
C HIS A 665 35.51 31.98 -20.27
N ILE A 666 35.49 31.69 -21.57
CA ILE A 666 36.59 31.91 -22.51
C ILE A 666 36.14 32.97 -23.50
N LEU A 667 36.78 34.12 -23.46
CA LEU A 667 36.43 35.29 -24.25
C LEU A 667 37.46 35.53 -25.36
N CYS A 668 37.00 35.98 -26.51
CA CYS A 668 37.84 36.52 -27.59
C CYS A 668 37.30 37.91 -27.96
N ASN A 669 38.14 38.94 -27.78
CA ASN A 669 37.76 40.34 -27.95
C ASN A 669 36.50 40.71 -27.12
N ASP A 670 36.55 40.41 -25.82
CA ASP A 670 35.51 40.66 -24.81
C ASP A 670 34.16 39.95 -25.01
N GLU A 671 34.03 39.06 -26.01
CA GLU A 671 32.87 38.17 -26.18
C GLU A 671 33.20 36.71 -25.85
N ASP A 672 32.31 36.04 -25.11
CA ASP A 672 32.28 34.57 -25.00
C ASP A 672 32.37 33.88 -26.38
N ILE A 673 33.31 32.95 -26.53
CA ILE A 673 33.36 32.07 -27.72
C ILE A 673 32.14 31.14 -27.75
N PRO A 674 31.75 30.59 -28.91
CA PRO A 674 30.79 29.49 -28.99
C PRO A 674 31.05 28.38 -27.96
N HIS A 675 29.96 27.83 -27.39
CA HIS A 675 29.95 26.94 -26.22
C HIS A 675 30.35 27.54 -24.86
N SER A 676 31.08 28.67 -24.81
CA SER A 676 31.32 29.39 -23.55
C SER A 676 30.01 29.95 -22.96
N PRO A 677 29.85 30.02 -21.62
CA PRO A 677 30.70 29.38 -20.62
C PRO A 677 30.57 27.85 -20.63
N PHE A 678 31.70 27.19 -20.38
CA PHE A 678 31.76 25.77 -20.08
C PHE A 678 31.40 25.56 -18.61
N MET A 679 30.63 24.52 -18.28
CA MET A 679 30.08 24.33 -16.94
C MET A 679 30.79 23.19 -16.23
N ALA A 680 31.74 23.53 -15.36
CA ALA A 680 32.57 22.58 -14.65
C ALA A 680 32.00 22.24 -13.26
N TRP A 681 31.75 20.95 -12.99
CA TRP A 681 31.31 20.51 -11.66
C TRP A 681 32.52 20.16 -10.77
N ILE A 682 32.72 20.95 -9.71
CA ILE A 682 33.83 20.75 -8.77
C ILE A 682 33.36 19.93 -7.56
N GLU A 683 34.01 18.78 -7.35
CA GLU A 683 33.72 17.89 -6.23
C GLU A 683 34.55 18.22 -4.96
N PRO A 684 34.12 17.77 -3.76
CA PRO A 684 34.92 17.86 -2.54
C PRO A 684 36.28 17.14 -2.67
N PRO A 685 37.25 17.44 -1.78
CA PRO A 685 38.57 16.80 -1.81
C PRO A 685 38.49 15.27 -1.78
N GLY A 686 39.06 14.61 -2.78
CA GLY A 686 39.12 13.16 -2.89
C GLY A 686 40.19 12.52 -2.00
N SER A 687 40.16 11.20 -1.87
CA SER A 687 41.19 10.39 -1.19
C SER A 687 42.39 10.04 -2.07
N PHE A 688 42.55 10.73 -3.21
CA PHE A 688 43.58 10.47 -4.22
C PHE A 688 44.45 11.71 -4.48
N ASP A 689 45.57 11.52 -5.17
CA ASP A 689 46.53 12.57 -5.53
C ASP A 689 47.05 12.35 -6.96
N SER A 690 46.48 13.08 -7.93
CA SER A 690 46.83 12.97 -9.35
C SER A 690 48.31 13.27 -9.61
N ASN A 691 48.99 14.06 -8.76
CA ASN A 691 50.42 14.38 -8.90
C ASN A 691 51.34 13.16 -8.71
N LYS A 692 50.83 12.07 -8.14
CA LYS A 692 51.57 10.82 -7.97
C LYS A 692 51.36 9.83 -9.12
N VAL A 693 50.42 10.11 -10.03
CA VAL A 693 50.25 9.35 -11.27
C VAL A 693 51.42 9.64 -12.21
N LYS A 694 51.92 8.62 -12.90
CA LYS A 694 53.02 8.75 -13.88
C LYS A 694 52.61 8.12 -15.19
N ALA A 695 52.58 8.91 -16.26
CA ALA A 695 52.44 8.39 -17.62
C ALA A 695 53.80 8.42 -18.34
N TYR A 696 54.15 7.31 -19.02
CA TYR A 696 55.43 7.17 -19.73
C TYR A 696 55.34 6.11 -20.83
N GLY A 697 56.12 6.29 -21.90
CA GLY A 697 56.23 5.33 -23.00
C GLY A 697 56.28 5.98 -24.38
N PRO A 698 56.59 5.23 -25.44
CA PRO A 698 56.76 5.76 -26.80
C PRO A 698 55.50 6.42 -27.37
N GLY A 699 54.31 6.16 -26.81
CA GLY A 699 53.09 6.88 -27.16
C GLY A 699 52.97 8.31 -26.64
N LEU A 700 53.87 8.78 -25.77
CA LEU A 700 53.83 10.14 -25.16
C LEU A 700 55.08 10.98 -25.41
N GLU A 701 56.11 10.41 -26.04
CA GLU A 701 57.31 11.16 -26.45
C GLU A 701 56.94 12.21 -27.52
N PRO A 702 57.54 13.41 -27.56
CA PRO A 702 57.17 14.42 -28.56
C PRO A 702 57.35 13.99 -30.01
N ALA A 703 58.24 13.04 -30.30
CA ALA A 703 58.47 12.54 -31.65
C ALA A 703 58.85 11.05 -31.64
N GLY A 704 58.70 10.40 -32.80
CA GLY A 704 59.06 9.00 -33.03
C GLY A 704 57.87 8.06 -33.26
N GLN A 705 56.65 8.57 -33.13
CA GLN A 705 55.43 7.88 -33.56
C GLN A 705 55.38 7.85 -35.09
N ILE A 706 54.79 6.80 -35.65
CA ILE A 706 54.67 6.59 -37.10
C ILE A 706 53.19 6.43 -37.43
N ILE A 707 52.72 7.14 -38.46
CA ILE A 707 51.32 7.05 -38.89
C ILE A 707 50.93 5.62 -39.29
N ASN A 708 49.69 5.25 -39.01
CA ASN A 708 49.12 3.90 -39.23
C ASN A 708 49.85 2.77 -38.48
N LYS A 709 50.77 3.09 -37.57
CA LYS A 709 51.43 2.13 -36.68
C LYS A 709 50.94 2.34 -35.24
N PRO A 710 50.48 1.29 -34.54
CA PRO A 710 50.09 1.42 -33.14
C PRO A 710 51.28 1.80 -32.27
N THR A 711 51.05 2.71 -31.33
CA THR A 711 51.99 3.10 -30.28
C THR A 711 51.33 2.95 -28.90
N GLU A 712 52.15 2.77 -27.88
CA GLU A 712 51.71 2.42 -26.52
C GLU A 712 52.39 3.26 -25.46
N PHE A 713 51.69 3.49 -24.35
CA PHE A 713 52.23 4.07 -23.13
C PHE A 713 51.58 3.44 -21.90
N THR A 714 52.23 3.59 -20.76
CA THR A 714 51.77 3.08 -19.46
C THR A 714 51.40 4.25 -18.56
N VAL A 715 50.28 4.14 -17.86
CA VAL A 715 49.89 5.01 -16.74
C VAL A 715 50.01 4.21 -15.45
N ASP A 716 50.86 4.66 -14.54
CA ASP A 716 51.11 4.08 -13.21
C ASP A 716 50.39 4.91 -12.15
N THR A 717 49.43 4.30 -11.44
CA THR A 717 48.59 4.94 -10.41
C THR A 717 48.84 4.39 -9.01
N HIS A 718 49.79 3.46 -8.80
CA HIS A 718 49.97 2.76 -7.51
C HIS A 718 50.05 3.67 -6.27
N ASN A 719 50.65 4.86 -6.44
CA ASN A 719 50.90 5.80 -5.35
C ASN A 719 49.83 6.89 -5.25
N ALA A 720 48.89 6.95 -6.19
CA ALA A 720 47.90 8.03 -6.32
C ALA A 720 46.64 7.82 -5.47
N GLY A 721 46.41 6.63 -4.90
CA GLY A 721 45.11 6.28 -4.31
C GLY A 721 44.12 5.80 -5.38
N ASP A 722 42.87 5.60 -4.99
CA ASP A 722 41.82 5.07 -5.88
C ASP A 722 40.96 6.19 -6.47
N ALA A 723 40.87 6.23 -7.80
CA ALA A 723 40.07 7.15 -8.61
C ALA A 723 39.95 6.63 -10.06
N PRO A 724 38.95 7.07 -10.84
CA PRO A 724 38.84 6.69 -12.25
C PRO A 724 39.97 7.30 -13.08
N LEU A 725 40.59 6.50 -13.95
CA LEU A 725 41.48 6.99 -15.01
C LEU A 725 40.66 7.29 -16.26
N HIS A 726 40.88 8.47 -16.85
CA HIS A 726 40.36 8.83 -18.16
C HIS A 726 41.51 9.27 -19.09
N VAL A 727 41.43 8.84 -20.34
CA VAL A 727 42.44 9.03 -21.38
C VAL A 727 41.74 9.34 -22.69
N GLN A 728 42.04 10.50 -23.26
CA GLN A 728 41.51 10.94 -24.53
C GLN A 728 42.68 11.34 -25.43
N ALA A 729 42.62 10.99 -26.71
CA ALA A 729 43.49 11.55 -27.73
C ALA A 729 42.65 12.34 -28.74
N ILE A 730 43.16 13.50 -29.15
CA ILE A 730 42.58 14.30 -30.24
C ILE A 730 43.70 14.68 -31.21
N ASP A 731 43.39 14.77 -32.50
CA ASP A 731 44.29 15.34 -33.49
C ASP A 731 44.15 16.88 -33.58
N GLN A 732 44.95 17.49 -34.46
CA GLN A 732 44.97 18.94 -34.68
C GLN A 732 43.64 19.49 -35.28
N ASP A 733 42.81 18.62 -35.86
CA ASP A 733 41.49 18.93 -36.40
C ASP A 733 40.36 18.61 -35.40
N TYR A 734 40.74 18.39 -34.13
CA TYR A 734 39.87 18.08 -32.99
C TYR A 734 39.06 16.80 -33.16
N GLN A 735 39.50 15.91 -34.05
CA GLN A 735 38.87 14.61 -34.21
C GLN A 735 39.36 13.68 -33.09
N PRO A 736 38.46 12.93 -32.43
CA PRO A 736 38.85 11.96 -31.42
C PRO A 736 39.65 10.82 -32.07
N VAL A 737 40.82 10.54 -31.50
CA VAL A 737 41.66 9.40 -31.87
C VAL A 737 41.42 8.31 -30.85
N ASP A 738 41.01 7.13 -31.32
CA ASP A 738 40.63 6.02 -30.45
C ASP A 738 41.83 5.52 -29.62
N VAL A 739 41.66 5.49 -28.29
CA VAL A 739 42.65 5.02 -27.33
C VAL A 739 42.11 3.82 -26.58
N HIS A 740 42.68 2.65 -26.86
CA HIS A 740 42.37 1.44 -26.13
C HIS A 740 43.12 1.44 -24.79
N VAL A 741 42.39 1.62 -23.69
CA VAL A 741 42.91 1.55 -22.31
C VAL A 741 42.64 0.16 -21.75
N ARG A 742 43.70 -0.50 -21.26
CA ARG A 742 43.65 -1.79 -20.59
C ARG A 742 44.20 -1.67 -19.17
N ASP A 743 43.36 -1.97 -18.17
CA ASP A 743 43.82 -2.21 -16.80
C ASP A 743 44.61 -3.54 -16.74
N ASN A 744 45.78 -3.51 -16.12
CA ASN A 744 46.63 -4.67 -15.91
C ASN A 744 46.37 -5.38 -14.56
N GLY A 745 45.43 -4.87 -13.75
CA GLY A 745 45.02 -5.45 -12.46
C GLY A 745 46.06 -5.27 -11.34
N ASN A 746 47.06 -4.42 -11.55
CA ASN A 746 48.17 -4.18 -10.62
C ASN A 746 48.38 -2.71 -10.27
N GLY A 747 47.47 -1.79 -10.63
CA GLY A 747 47.69 -0.34 -10.48
C GLY A 747 48.47 0.29 -11.64
N THR A 748 48.54 -0.39 -12.78
CA THR A 748 49.01 0.18 -14.06
C THR A 748 48.01 -0.07 -15.17
N TYR A 749 47.94 0.87 -16.11
CA TYR A 749 47.10 0.80 -17.29
C TYR A 749 47.98 0.90 -18.53
N THR A 750 47.78 0.01 -19.50
CA THR A 750 48.41 0.07 -20.81
C THR A 750 47.45 0.75 -21.78
N CYS A 751 47.87 1.87 -22.35
CA CYS A 751 47.10 2.68 -23.27
C CYS A 751 47.71 2.57 -24.68
N ARG A 752 46.89 2.28 -25.68
CA ARG A 752 47.31 2.06 -27.07
C ARG A 752 46.46 2.87 -28.02
N TYR A 753 47.10 3.63 -28.92
CA TYR A 753 46.41 4.35 -30.00
C TYR A 753 47.19 4.21 -31.31
N THR A 754 46.55 4.57 -32.43
CA THR A 754 47.18 4.55 -33.76
C THR A 754 46.96 5.91 -34.42
N PRO A 755 48.00 6.78 -34.51
CA PRO A 755 47.85 8.05 -35.22
C PRO A 755 47.66 7.79 -36.71
N THR A 756 46.68 8.43 -37.35
CA THR A 756 46.30 8.19 -38.76
C THR A 756 46.84 9.26 -39.72
N ASN A 757 47.21 10.42 -39.19
CA ASN A 757 47.76 11.56 -39.93
C ASN A 757 49.03 12.10 -39.24
N PRO A 758 49.90 12.85 -39.94
CA PRO A 758 51.14 13.41 -39.39
C PRO A 758 50.92 14.74 -38.64
N ASN A 759 49.67 15.17 -38.41
CA ASN A 759 49.39 16.40 -37.67
C ASN A 759 49.67 16.19 -36.18
N ARG A 760 49.88 17.27 -35.43
CA ARG A 760 50.11 17.19 -33.97
C ARG A 760 48.90 16.55 -33.29
N HIS A 761 49.11 15.56 -32.44
CA HIS A 761 48.07 15.00 -31.57
C HIS A 761 48.28 15.46 -30.12
N CYS A 762 47.18 15.64 -29.40
CA CYS A 762 47.16 15.95 -27.97
C CYS A 762 46.56 14.76 -27.20
N ILE A 763 47.36 14.19 -26.29
CA ILE A 763 46.94 13.09 -25.41
C ILE A 763 46.64 13.69 -24.02
N LEU A 764 45.37 13.72 -23.68
CA LEU A 764 44.82 14.18 -22.41
C LEU A 764 44.70 12.98 -21.48
N ILE A 765 45.34 13.08 -20.31
CA ILE A 765 45.24 12.08 -19.24
C ILE A 765 44.82 12.80 -17.95
N ASP A 766 43.75 12.31 -17.35
CA ASP A 766 43.25 12.78 -16.06
C ASP A 766 42.93 11.61 -15.12
N TYR A 767 43.04 11.86 -13.82
CA TYR A 767 42.79 10.87 -12.77
C TYR A 767 41.84 11.50 -11.76
N GLY A 768 40.63 10.95 -11.64
CA GLY A 768 39.55 11.55 -10.85
C GLY A 768 39.13 12.94 -11.32
N GLY A 769 39.17 13.22 -12.63
CA GLY A 769 38.82 14.52 -13.18
C GLY A 769 39.88 15.61 -12.96
N VAL A 770 41.09 15.24 -12.53
CA VAL A 770 42.23 16.15 -12.36
C VAL A 770 43.34 15.73 -13.32
N ALA A 771 43.86 16.67 -14.11
CA ALA A 771 44.98 16.40 -15.01
C ALA A 771 46.20 15.86 -14.24
N ILE A 772 46.88 14.86 -14.82
CA ILE A 772 48.11 14.32 -14.25
C ILE A 772 49.33 15.17 -14.65
N PRO A 773 50.49 15.06 -13.98
CA PRO A 773 51.69 15.78 -14.35
C PRO A 773 52.08 15.59 -15.82
N ASN A 774 52.40 16.71 -16.50
CA ASN A 774 52.72 16.82 -17.93
C ASN A 774 51.55 16.57 -18.90
N SER A 775 50.35 16.28 -18.42
CA SER A 775 49.14 16.31 -19.24
C SER A 775 48.77 17.77 -19.59
N PRO A 776 48.37 18.10 -20.83
CA PRO A 776 48.31 17.22 -22.00
C PRO A 776 49.68 17.01 -22.66
N PHE A 777 49.91 15.79 -23.13
CA PHE A 777 51.10 15.41 -23.90
C PHE A 777 50.88 15.75 -25.38
N ARG A 778 51.77 16.56 -25.96
CA ARG A 778 51.75 16.88 -27.40
C ARG A 778 52.74 15.96 -28.13
N VAL A 779 52.29 15.30 -29.19
CA VAL A 779 53.09 14.36 -29.98
C VAL A 779 52.97 14.68 -31.47
N TRP A 780 54.04 14.44 -32.23
CA TRP A 780 54.12 14.72 -33.67
C TRP A 780 54.43 13.42 -34.44
N PRO A 781 53.40 12.67 -34.88
CA PRO A 781 53.56 11.48 -35.71
C PRO A 781 54.22 11.80 -37.05
N THR A 782 55.02 10.87 -37.56
CA THR A 782 55.76 11.01 -38.81
C THR A 782 55.34 9.97 -39.85
N GLU A 783 55.54 10.28 -41.12
CA GLU A 783 55.42 9.25 -42.17
C GLU A 783 56.48 8.15 -41.98
N PRO A 784 56.16 6.87 -42.26
CA PRO A 784 57.15 5.81 -42.22
C PRO A 784 58.29 6.09 -43.20
N SER A 785 59.53 6.05 -42.73
CA SER A 785 60.68 6.14 -43.60
C SER A 785 60.71 4.98 -44.60
N ASN A 786 61.13 5.25 -45.83
CA ASN A 786 61.17 4.29 -46.92
C ASN A 786 62.62 4.09 -47.40
N PRO A 787 63.35 3.08 -46.86
CA PRO A 787 64.72 2.79 -47.23
C PRO A 787 64.93 2.52 -48.73
N SER A 788 63.90 2.06 -49.46
CA SER A 788 64.01 1.80 -50.91
C SER A 788 64.13 3.07 -51.77
N LYS A 789 63.93 4.24 -51.18
CA LYS A 789 64.16 5.55 -51.80
C LYS A 789 65.51 6.19 -51.45
N VAL A 790 66.34 5.54 -50.63
CA VAL A 790 67.73 5.96 -50.40
C VAL A 790 68.56 5.59 -51.64
N ARG A 791 69.26 6.57 -52.22
CA ARG A 791 70.07 6.38 -53.44
C ARG A 791 71.55 6.54 -53.10
N VAL A 792 72.38 5.62 -53.55
CA VAL A 792 73.84 5.71 -53.39
C VAL A 792 74.49 5.79 -54.78
N TYR A 793 75.32 6.81 -55.02
CA TYR A 793 75.96 7.04 -56.32
C TYR A 793 77.32 7.73 -56.20
N GLY A 794 78.17 7.57 -57.23
CA GLY A 794 79.48 8.20 -57.33
C GLY A 794 80.63 7.20 -57.49
N PRO A 795 81.86 7.70 -57.75
CA PRO A 795 82.98 6.88 -58.24
C PRO A 795 83.52 5.85 -57.23
N GLY A 796 83.02 5.84 -55.99
CA GLY A 796 83.33 4.83 -54.97
C GLY A 796 82.40 3.61 -54.97
N VAL A 797 81.27 3.65 -55.68
CA VAL A 797 80.33 2.53 -55.81
C VAL A 797 80.16 2.02 -57.25
N GLU A 798 80.89 2.61 -58.19
CA GLU A 798 80.91 2.22 -59.60
C GLU A 798 81.91 1.07 -59.88
N ARG A 799 81.72 0.33 -60.98
CA ARG A 799 82.65 -0.76 -61.36
C ARG A 799 83.99 -0.18 -61.84
N GLY A 800 85.09 -0.67 -61.28
CA GLY A 800 86.45 -0.31 -61.71
C GLY A 800 87.25 0.54 -60.71
N VAL A 801 86.82 0.66 -59.45
CA VAL A 801 87.60 1.30 -58.37
C VAL A 801 88.99 0.68 -58.30
N LYS A 802 90.02 1.53 -58.36
CA LYS A 802 91.44 1.11 -58.35
C LYS A 802 91.96 1.04 -56.91
N MET A 803 92.64 -0.07 -56.60
CA MET A 803 93.34 -0.25 -55.32
C MET A 803 94.27 0.93 -55.03
N ASN A 804 94.35 1.35 -53.76
CA ASN A 804 95.19 2.44 -53.24
C ASN A 804 94.87 3.86 -53.77
N ASN A 805 93.76 4.09 -54.49
CA ASN A 805 93.29 5.43 -54.85
C ASN A 805 92.11 5.87 -53.95
N PRO A 806 92.18 7.03 -53.28
CA PRO A 806 91.05 7.56 -52.51
C PRO A 806 89.85 7.85 -53.42
N THR A 807 88.69 7.30 -53.06
CA THR A 807 87.43 7.51 -53.78
C THR A 807 86.33 8.02 -52.83
N HIS A 808 85.18 8.39 -53.40
CA HIS A 808 84.04 8.93 -52.67
C HIS A 808 82.72 8.49 -53.32
N PHE A 809 81.66 8.48 -52.54
CA PHE A 809 80.29 8.32 -53.01
C PHE A 809 79.36 9.18 -52.17
N THR A 810 78.19 9.48 -52.71
CA THR A 810 77.13 10.25 -52.08
C THR A 810 75.97 9.33 -51.74
N VAL A 811 75.39 9.52 -50.56
CA VAL A 811 74.12 8.91 -50.15
C VAL A 811 73.08 10.02 -50.15
N ASP A 812 72.05 9.88 -50.98
CA ASP A 812 70.92 10.79 -51.07
C ASP A 812 69.69 10.16 -50.40
N CYS A 813 69.21 10.83 -49.35
CA CYS A 813 68.08 10.41 -48.52
C CYS A 813 66.83 11.29 -48.72
N LYS A 814 66.83 12.26 -49.64
CA LYS A 814 65.78 13.29 -49.75
C LYS A 814 64.37 12.74 -49.92
N GLU A 815 64.23 11.60 -50.59
CA GLU A 815 62.93 10.94 -50.79
C GLU A 815 62.63 9.83 -49.78
N ALA A 816 63.57 9.49 -48.89
CA ALA A 816 63.45 8.38 -47.94
C ALA A 816 62.65 8.71 -46.67
N GLY A 817 62.27 9.97 -46.46
CA GLY A 817 61.61 10.44 -45.25
C GLY A 817 62.56 10.61 -44.06
N PRO A 818 62.06 11.13 -42.92
CA PRO A 818 62.88 11.42 -41.75
C PRO A 818 63.45 10.12 -41.13
N VAL A 819 64.76 10.11 -40.88
CA VAL A 819 65.42 9.02 -40.14
C VAL A 819 65.41 9.37 -38.66
N ILE A 820 64.61 8.65 -37.87
CA ILE A 820 64.61 8.77 -36.40
C ILE A 820 65.99 8.29 -35.88
N PRO A 821 66.78 9.12 -35.19
CA PRO A 821 68.01 8.67 -34.56
C PRO A 821 67.65 7.77 -33.36
N THR A 822 67.92 6.47 -33.46
CA THR A 822 67.77 5.55 -32.33
C THR A 822 68.77 5.92 -31.22
N LYS A 823 68.30 6.68 -30.23
CA LYS A 823 69.05 6.97 -29.00
C LYS A 823 69.32 5.66 -28.23
N PHE A 824 70.51 5.09 -28.45
CA PHE A 824 71.02 4.02 -27.59
C PHE A 824 71.27 4.57 -26.18
N ASN A 825 70.41 4.17 -25.25
CA ASN A 825 70.28 4.82 -23.94
C ASN A 825 71.27 4.25 -22.91
N HIS A 826 72.57 4.52 -23.09
CA HIS A 826 73.57 4.34 -22.03
C HIS A 826 73.66 5.62 -21.17
N ARG A 827 73.23 5.51 -19.91
CA ARG A 827 73.22 6.61 -18.93
C ARG A 827 74.59 7.30 -18.77
N PHE A 828 74.62 8.61 -18.96
CA PHE A 828 75.51 9.54 -18.24
C PHE A 828 74.68 10.71 -17.69
N ARG A 829 75.12 11.30 -16.57
CA ARG A 829 74.39 12.35 -15.84
C ARG A 829 74.67 13.75 -16.40
N SER A 830 73.61 14.56 -16.45
CA SER A 830 73.53 16.03 -16.35
C SER A 830 74.50 16.91 -17.16
N LEU A 831 73.94 17.74 -18.05
CA LEU A 831 73.92 19.20 -17.89
C LEU A 831 72.95 19.84 -18.90
N ASP A 832 72.56 21.09 -18.64
CA ASP A 832 71.41 21.77 -19.26
C ASP A 832 71.65 22.31 -20.68
N SER A 833 70.52 22.65 -21.33
CA SER A 833 70.35 23.59 -22.45
C SER A 833 71.26 23.48 -23.68
N LEU A 834 70.69 23.09 -24.82
CA LEU A 834 71.15 23.56 -26.12
C LEU A 834 70.00 23.54 -27.13
N ASP A 835 69.90 24.61 -27.91
CA ASP A 835 68.86 24.81 -28.92
C ASP A 835 68.91 23.74 -30.02
N ILE A 836 67.74 23.31 -30.50
CA ILE A 836 67.63 22.46 -31.68
C ILE A 836 67.52 23.37 -32.90
N ASP A 837 68.69 23.76 -33.43
CA ASP A 837 68.77 24.25 -34.80
C ASP A 837 68.36 23.09 -35.73
N THR A 838 67.37 23.35 -36.58
CA THR A 838 66.92 22.39 -37.60
C THR A 838 68.06 22.15 -38.59
N CYS A 839 68.62 20.94 -38.60
CA CYS A 839 69.59 20.55 -39.61
C CYS A 839 68.91 20.46 -40.97
N ASP A 840 69.21 21.43 -41.83
CA ASP A 840 68.80 21.49 -43.23
C ASP A 840 69.29 20.29 -44.05
N ASN A 841 68.73 20.15 -45.26
CA ASN A 841 68.94 19.04 -46.20
C ASN A 841 70.34 18.99 -46.86
N ASP A 842 71.41 18.96 -46.04
CA ASP A 842 72.79 19.05 -46.53
C ASP A 842 73.47 17.71 -46.85
N ILE A 843 74.23 17.74 -47.95
CA ILE A 843 74.97 16.60 -48.50
C ILE A 843 76.29 16.45 -47.75
N ILE A 844 76.53 15.29 -47.12
CA ILE A 844 77.77 14.98 -46.40
C ILE A 844 78.65 14.03 -47.23
N PRO A 845 79.70 14.50 -47.93
CA PRO A 845 80.60 13.64 -48.71
C PRO A 845 81.69 13.01 -47.84
N TYR A 846 81.79 11.68 -47.85
CA TYR A 846 82.87 10.93 -47.21
C TYR A 846 83.93 10.45 -48.23
N LYS A 847 85.21 10.49 -47.85
CA LYS A 847 86.33 9.86 -48.58
C LYS A 847 86.87 8.68 -47.78
N ILE A 848 87.07 7.54 -48.45
CA ILE A 848 87.65 6.32 -47.87
C ILE A 848 88.91 5.93 -48.65
N ASN A 849 89.92 5.43 -47.95
CA ASN A 849 91.18 4.95 -48.51
C ASN A 849 91.42 3.52 -47.99
N ILE A 850 91.70 2.56 -48.88
CA ILE A 850 91.74 1.13 -48.54
C ILE A 850 93.10 0.55 -48.97
N GLN A 851 93.79 -0.06 -48.01
CA GLN A 851 94.97 -0.91 -48.22
C GLN A 851 94.80 -2.20 -47.39
N ASP A 852 95.19 -3.31 -48.02
CA ASP A 852 95.28 -4.69 -47.53
C ASP A 852 94.01 -5.35 -46.95
N LEU A 853 93.52 -6.37 -47.67
CA LEU A 853 93.19 -7.70 -47.14
C LEU A 853 92.90 -8.69 -48.30
N ASP A 854 93.19 -9.98 -48.05
CA ASP A 854 93.40 -10.99 -49.08
C ASP A 854 92.38 -12.15 -49.00
N ASN A 855 92.06 -12.73 -50.16
CA ASN A 855 91.36 -14.01 -50.43
C ASN A 855 90.01 -14.41 -49.75
N GLN A 856 89.01 -14.60 -50.62
CA GLN A 856 87.90 -15.58 -50.58
C GLN A 856 86.87 -15.59 -49.41
N GLN A 857 85.75 -14.87 -49.59
CA GLN A 857 84.37 -15.42 -49.59
C GLN A 857 83.32 -14.32 -49.93
N GLN A 858 82.17 -14.71 -50.51
CA GLN A 858 81.07 -13.78 -50.85
C GLN A 858 80.14 -13.56 -49.65
N TYR A 859 79.64 -12.33 -49.48
CA TYR A 859 78.70 -11.96 -48.41
C TYR A 859 77.46 -11.24 -48.97
N ALA A 860 76.30 -11.52 -48.36
CA ALA A 860 75.02 -10.88 -48.62
C ALA A 860 74.57 -10.09 -47.38
N LEU A 861 73.61 -9.16 -47.54
CA LEU A 861 73.24 -8.21 -46.49
C LEU A 861 71.86 -8.54 -45.89
N ALA A 862 71.84 -8.84 -44.58
CA ALA A 862 70.64 -8.98 -43.77
C ALA A 862 70.87 -8.28 -42.43
N ILE A 863 69.85 -7.60 -41.90
CA ILE A 863 69.89 -7.03 -40.53
C ILE A 863 69.18 -8.02 -39.61
N GLN A 864 69.96 -8.72 -38.79
CA GLN A 864 69.46 -9.56 -37.71
C GLN A 864 70.20 -9.19 -36.42
N ASN A 865 69.44 -8.95 -35.35
CA ASN A 865 69.98 -8.76 -34.00
C ASN A 865 70.56 -10.09 -33.50
N ASP A 866 71.71 -10.03 -32.83
CA ASP A 866 72.12 -11.08 -31.89
C ASP A 866 72.88 -10.47 -30.70
N ASP A 867 72.43 -10.79 -29.50
CA ASP A 867 73.06 -10.40 -28.23
C ASP A 867 74.24 -11.31 -27.89
N LYS A 868 75.32 -10.73 -27.33
CA LYS A 868 76.10 -11.38 -26.23
C LYS A 868 77.08 -10.44 -25.52
N HIS A 869 77.29 -10.75 -24.23
CA HIS A 869 78.11 -10.00 -23.28
C HIS A 869 79.61 -9.99 -23.58
N HIS A 870 80.31 -8.90 -23.23
CA HIS A 870 81.10 -8.76 -21.98
C HIS A 870 81.71 -7.35 -21.89
N GLY A 871 81.98 -6.84 -20.68
CA GLY A 871 82.45 -5.46 -20.46
C GLY A 871 83.89 -5.36 -19.95
N LEU A 872 84.47 -4.15 -20.01
CA LEU A 872 85.59 -3.67 -19.18
C LEU A 872 85.81 -2.14 -19.35
N HIS A 873 86.54 -1.52 -18.42
CA HIS A 873 86.74 -0.06 -18.29
C HIS A 873 87.76 0.54 -19.30
N ALA A 874 87.61 1.83 -19.69
CA ALA A 874 88.63 2.90 -19.48
C ALA A 874 88.34 4.28 -20.14
N THR A 875 88.53 5.33 -19.34
CA THR A 875 88.83 6.77 -19.57
C THR A 875 89.02 7.42 -20.97
N TYR A 876 88.24 8.51 -21.19
CA TYR A 876 88.65 9.90 -21.54
C TYR A 876 89.27 10.26 -22.92
N ARG A 877 88.48 10.88 -23.82
CA ARG A 877 88.65 12.23 -24.45
C ARG A 877 87.67 12.45 -25.63
N PRO A 878 87.13 13.66 -25.84
CA PRO A 878 86.21 13.93 -26.95
C PRO A 878 86.95 14.21 -28.27
N LYS A 879 87.02 13.20 -29.14
CA LYS A 879 86.97 13.39 -30.59
C LYS A 879 86.01 12.36 -31.14
N ALA A 880 84.95 12.81 -31.81
CA ALA A 880 83.98 11.92 -32.44
C ALA A 880 84.65 11.14 -33.58
N ARG A 881 85.11 9.91 -33.27
CA ARG A 881 85.35 8.89 -34.27
C ARG A 881 83.97 8.31 -34.64
N VAL A 882 83.47 8.67 -35.82
CA VAL A 882 82.39 7.91 -36.45
C VAL A 882 83.00 6.62 -36.97
N THR A 883 82.82 5.52 -36.22
CA THR A 883 83.22 4.19 -36.67
C THR A 883 82.17 3.66 -37.63
N LEU A 884 82.42 3.77 -38.93
CA LEU A 884 81.67 3.05 -39.96
C LEU A 884 81.95 1.56 -39.83
N VAL A 885 80.99 0.79 -39.33
CA VAL A 885 81.04 -0.67 -39.32
C VAL A 885 80.37 -1.19 -40.60
N ASN A 886 81.18 -1.73 -41.49
CA ASN A 886 80.84 -2.56 -42.66
C ASN A 886 79.78 -2.02 -43.64
N VAL A 887 80.27 -1.49 -44.77
CA VAL A 887 79.49 -1.32 -46.01
C VAL A 887 79.89 -2.44 -46.98
N ALA A 888 78.91 -3.18 -47.52
CA ALA A 888 79.12 -4.15 -48.59
C ALA A 888 77.98 -4.06 -49.62
N VAL A 889 78.33 -4.02 -50.90
CA VAL A 889 77.40 -3.93 -52.03
C VAL A 889 77.48 -5.22 -52.84
N VAL A 890 76.34 -5.88 -53.06
CA VAL A 890 76.18 -6.94 -54.07
C VAL A 890 74.87 -6.71 -54.83
N TRP A 891 74.88 -7.11 -56.10
CA TRP A 891 73.89 -6.80 -57.14
C TRP A 891 72.58 -7.60 -57.03
#